data_AF-A0A829R6G2-F1
#
_entry.id   AF-A0A829R6G2-F1
#
_cell.length_a   1.000
_cell.length_b   1.000
_cell.length_c   1.000
_cell.angle_alpha   90.00
_cell.angle_beta   90.00
_cell.angle_gamma   90.00
#
_symmetry.space_group_name_H-M   'P 1'
#
loop_
_entity.id
_entity.type
_entity.pdbx_description
1 polymer ?
#
loop_
_entity_poly.entity_id
_entity_poly.type
_entity_poly.pdbx_seq_one_letter_code
_entity_poly.pdbx_strand_id
1 'polypeptide(L)'
;MKRKEKRYLVVDLETTGNQANRHDRIIQFAATLVEGSKRLETYSTFINPEREIPPFIQQLTGIKPSDCYDAPIFTDVAPIIQNLLEDCIFVAHNVSFDWTFLAREMQRAGYPLPKTKKLDTVELARIIYPGIDSYKLQDLSDEFKLGHDRPHQADSDAEVTADLLLLLLDKLENLPLPVIRKMATISQSLKNYLPELLFELEMQKDRELKALPDELMEYRGLVIRKKPTISEPAESSSYVFPKTAQAKAALFEQNGLSLTKRTGQFEMMDVIQQAIEQKRHALIEAGTGIGKSLGYFIPAVYHAKQSGMPVVISTYTTLLQNQLVEKDIPLLEKIVGFPVAVSLLKGRDHYLNLFKFEQLLEENESQYDVVVTKLKLLVWLTETTTGDISEVNLSSGGELFWNRMKHTGWYLSAQHDPWLDYDFYRYNYEQSRHADLLIVNHALLLADHFGKQAILPDYEVAVIDEAHHFADSARDRGTFILSYRKIKYFLNQLGSLEKYSLLAKMAMLFPQAEMLYDLDVAGFKLGEASEELFVVLQDYAKQTKLYQLERGLISNSEREPLPDDIFYAAEKVYKLLREAALQMDALLAKAKAEETNWDEAESAFLEEIYAFLLDWQEMTDDLAQMIYQKIPVQALSLESDSKRSITSMRIKSVRLDNSEQLKQTFFDQKKTVILTSATLTITGDFRFICQNLGLEESELITRQIESPFDYENQARVLIPTDMPPIKDTPVDMYTLQLARYLAKIAKRTDGRMLVLFTSFEMLPKNLLSSEKQS
;
A
#
# COMPACT_ATOMS: atom_id res chain seq x y z
N MET A 1 -13.77 48.29 1.97
CA MET A 1 -13.83 47.73 0.60
C MET A 1 -14.22 46.27 0.71
N LYS A 2 -15.27 45.81 0.02
CA LYS A 2 -15.55 44.37 -0.10
C LYS A 2 -14.34 43.72 -0.77
N ARG A 3 -13.78 42.66 -0.17
CA ARG A 3 -12.67 41.89 -0.76
C ARG A 3 -13.21 41.30 -2.06
N LYS A 4 -12.53 41.53 -3.20
CA LYS A 4 -12.90 40.95 -4.49
C LYS A 4 -12.85 39.42 -4.34
N GLU A 5 -13.87 38.71 -4.81
CA GLU A 5 -13.90 37.25 -4.73
C GLU A 5 -12.73 36.66 -5.54
N LYS A 6 -12.17 35.55 -5.06
CA LYS A 6 -11.05 34.90 -5.73
C LYS A 6 -11.56 34.24 -7.01
N ARG A 7 -10.75 34.32 -8.06
CA ARG A 7 -11.01 33.71 -9.36
C ARG A 7 -10.01 32.60 -9.62
N TYR A 8 -10.52 31.39 -9.85
CA TYR A 8 -9.73 30.23 -10.26
C TYR A 8 -10.06 29.95 -11.73
N LEU A 9 -9.03 29.81 -12.57
CA LEU A 9 -9.18 29.38 -13.95
C LEU A 9 -8.75 27.93 -14.03
N VAL A 10 -9.72 27.03 -14.12
CA VAL A 10 -9.52 25.59 -14.19
C VAL A 10 -9.31 25.20 -15.64
N VAL A 11 -8.11 24.74 -15.98
CA VAL A 11 -7.68 24.49 -17.34
C VAL A 11 -7.45 23.00 -17.56
N ASP A 12 -7.88 22.50 -18.71
CA ASP A 12 -7.54 21.19 -19.23
C ASP A 12 -7.11 21.31 -20.70
N LEU A 13 -6.11 20.51 -21.09
CA LEU A 13 -5.53 20.51 -22.42
C LEU A 13 -5.52 19.11 -23.02
N GLU A 14 -5.97 18.99 -24.27
CA GLU A 14 -5.66 17.82 -25.09
C GLU A 14 -4.52 18.11 -26.05
N THR A 15 -3.66 17.10 -26.26
CA THR A 15 -2.40 17.26 -26.99
C THR A 15 -2.12 16.14 -28.00
N THR A 16 -1.22 16.37 -28.95
CA THR A 16 -0.76 15.36 -29.93
C THR A 16 0.15 14.28 -29.32
N GLY A 17 0.43 14.34 -28.02
CA GLY A 17 1.36 13.47 -27.30
C GLY A 17 1.74 14.02 -25.92
N ASN A 18 2.51 13.28 -25.13
CA ASN A 18 2.78 13.61 -23.73
C ASN A 18 4.06 14.40 -23.48
N GLN A 19 4.82 14.79 -24.52
CA GLN A 19 6.12 15.44 -24.36
C GLN A 19 6.13 16.87 -24.89
N ALA A 20 5.77 17.83 -24.04
CA ALA A 20 5.87 19.26 -24.35
C ALA A 20 7.27 19.63 -24.87
N ASN A 21 8.33 19.02 -24.33
CA ASN A 21 9.71 19.33 -24.72
C ASN A 21 10.09 18.88 -26.13
N ARG A 22 9.34 17.97 -26.75
CA ARG A 22 9.53 17.52 -28.13
C ARG A 22 8.65 18.33 -29.10
N HIS A 23 8.20 17.66 -30.15
CA HIS A 23 7.27 18.16 -31.15
C HIS A 23 5.86 17.65 -30.85
N ASP A 24 5.42 17.65 -29.59
CA ASP A 24 3.99 17.49 -29.25
C ASP A 24 3.33 18.85 -29.05
N ARG A 25 2.01 18.92 -29.22
CA ARG A 25 1.28 20.18 -29.33
C ARG A 25 -0.15 20.14 -28.84
N ILE A 26 -0.67 21.29 -28.41
CA ILE A 26 -2.05 21.44 -27.98
C ILE A 26 -3.00 21.31 -29.19
N ILE A 27 -4.05 20.49 -29.05
CA ILE A 27 -5.12 20.29 -30.03
C ILE A 27 -6.49 20.77 -29.53
N GLN A 28 -6.67 20.89 -28.21
CA GLN A 28 -7.83 21.52 -27.60
C GLN A 28 -7.39 22.26 -26.33
N PHE A 29 -7.94 23.45 -26.12
CA PHE A 29 -7.81 24.21 -24.89
C PHE A 29 -9.19 24.40 -24.29
N ALA A 30 -9.36 24.06 -23.01
CA ALA A 30 -10.55 24.38 -22.26
C ALA A 30 -10.20 25.06 -20.94
N ALA A 31 -11.04 26.01 -20.52
CA ALA A 31 -10.88 26.73 -19.27
C ALA A 31 -12.24 27.07 -18.66
N THR A 32 -12.48 26.62 -17.44
CA THR A 32 -13.67 26.88 -16.65
C THR A 32 -13.35 27.90 -15.56
N LEU A 33 -14.08 29.02 -15.54
CA LEU A 33 -13.91 30.04 -14.51
C LEU A 33 -14.73 29.69 -13.26
N VAL A 34 -14.08 29.73 -12.10
CA VAL A 34 -14.71 29.57 -10.78
C VAL A 34 -14.51 30.86 -9.99
N GLU A 35 -15.60 31.43 -9.48
CA GLU A 35 -15.58 32.61 -8.61
C GLU A 35 -16.45 32.34 -7.37
N GLY A 36 -15.87 32.54 -6.18
CA GLY A 36 -16.49 32.13 -4.93
C GLY A 36 -16.76 30.62 -4.90
N SER A 37 -17.99 30.22 -4.55
CA SER A 37 -18.42 28.81 -4.50
C SER A 37 -19.16 28.36 -5.76
N LYS A 38 -18.95 29.02 -6.91
CA LYS A 38 -19.72 28.77 -8.13
C LYS A 38 -18.84 28.69 -9.37
N ARG A 39 -19.19 27.73 -10.24
CA ARG A 39 -18.77 27.69 -11.62
C ARG A 39 -19.49 28.77 -12.43
N LEU A 40 -18.75 29.49 -13.26
CA LEU A 40 -19.28 30.51 -14.17
C LEU A 40 -19.30 29.94 -15.60
N GLU A 41 -18.55 30.54 -16.51
CA GLU A 41 -18.50 30.18 -17.92
C GLU A 41 -17.28 29.29 -18.23
N THR A 42 -17.46 28.38 -19.20
CA THR A 42 -16.41 27.54 -19.77
C THR A 42 -16.06 28.06 -21.17
N TYR A 43 -14.78 28.38 -21.39
CA TYR A 43 -14.23 28.66 -22.70
C TYR A 43 -13.56 27.39 -23.25
N SER A 44 -13.92 26.95 -24.45
CA SER A 44 -13.28 25.81 -25.11
C SER A 44 -13.05 26.09 -26.59
N THR A 45 -11.90 25.69 -27.12
CA THR A 45 -11.56 25.80 -28.53
C THR A 45 -10.67 24.65 -28.98
N PHE A 46 -10.95 24.11 -30.16
CA PHE A 46 -9.96 23.32 -30.89
C PHE A 46 -8.83 24.23 -31.38
N ILE A 47 -7.65 23.66 -31.53
CA ILE A 47 -6.45 24.35 -31.98
C ILE A 47 -5.80 23.52 -33.08
N ASN A 48 -5.48 24.14 -34.20
CA ASN A 48 -4.70 23.49 -35.25
C ASN A 48 -3.24 23.33 -34.77
N PRO A 49 -2.75 22.08 -34.57
CA PRO A 49 -1.41 21.85 -34.06
C PRO A 49 -0.33 22.01 -35.16
N GLU A 50 -0.71 22.32 -36.39
CA GLU A 50 0.19 22.46 -37.56
C GLU A 50 1.02 21.17 -37.79
N ARG A 51 0.46 20.01 -37.41
CA ARG A 51 1.05 18.68 -37.57
C ARG A 51 -0.01 17.59 -37.54
N GLU A 52 0.38 16.38 -37.89
CA GLU A 52 -0.50 15.21 -37.83
C GLU A 52 -0.81 14.82 -36.37
N ILE A 53 -2.09 14.51 -36.11
CA ILE A 53 -2.55 13.98 -34.83
C ILE A 53 -2.39 12.45 -34.88
N PRO A 54 -1.53 11.84 -34.05
CA PRO A 54 -1.31 10.40 -34.09
C PRO A 54 -2.60 9.60 -33.87
N PRO A 55 -2.81 8.45 -34.55
CA PRO A 55 -4.04 7.66 -34.41
C PRO A 55 -4.38 7.25 -32.97
N PHE A 56 -3.37 7.01 -32.13
CA PHE A 56 -3.60 6.64 -30.73
C PHE A 56 -4.20 7.80 -29.90
N ILE A 57 -3.84 9.06 -30.21
CA ILE A 57 -4.43 10.25 -29.58
C ILE A 57 -5.88 10.43 -30.03
N GLN A 58 -6.16 10.21 -31.32
CA GLN A 58 -7.53 10.27 -31.84
C GLN A 58 -8.43 9.23 -31.15
N GLN A 59 -7.90 8.05 -30.87
CA GLN A 59 -8.62 7.02 -30.14
C GLN A 59 -8.82 7.38 -28.66
N LEU A 60 -7.83 8.02 -28.03
CA LEU A 60 -7.86 8.39 -26.61
C LEU A 60 -8.84 9.54 -26.33
N THR A 61 -8.78 10.59 -27.15
CA THR A 61 -9.51 11.86 -26.96
C THR A 61 -10.81 11.94 -27.75
N GLY A 62 -10.96 11.07 -28.76
CA GLY A 62 -12.04 11.17 -29.75
C GLY A 62 -11.89 12.33 -30.74
N ILE A 63 -10.85 13.17 -30.62
CA ILE A 63 -10.61 14.33 -31.49
C ILE A 63 -10.05 13.86 -32.83
N LYS A 64 -10.73 14.21 -33.92
CA LYS A 64 -10.34 13.86 -35.28
C LYS A 64 -9.51 14.99 -35.92
N PRO A 65 -8.65 14.69 -36.90
CA PRO A 65 -7.94 15.71 -37.65
C PRO A 65 -8.87 16.77 -38.29
N SER A 66 -10.09 16.37 -38.65
CA SER A 66 -11.12 17.30 -39.17
C SER A 66 -11.55 18.36 -38.17
N ASP A 67 -11.51 18.07 -36.87
CA ASP A 67 -11.97 18.98 -35.81
C ASP A 67 -10.94 20.10 -35.59
N CYS A 68 -9.66 19.82 -35.86
CA CYS A 68 -8.56 20.77 -35.71
C CYS A 68 -8.13 21.44 -37.03
N TYR A 69 -8.57 20.94 -38.21
CA TYR A 69 -8.06 21.41 -39.50
C TYR A 69 -8.42 22.88 -39.76
N ASP A 70 -9.69 23.24 -39.61
CA ASP A 70 -10.21 24.60 -39.77
C ASP A 70 -10.18 25.42 -38.46
N ALA A 71 -9.65 24.83 -37.39
CA ALA A 71 -9.50 25.51 -36.11
C ALA A 71 -8.38 26.56 -36.15
N PRO A 72 -8.43 27.60 -35.29
CA PRO A 72 -7.36 28.59 -35.21
C PRO A 72 -6.02 27.95 -34.84
N ILE A 73 -4.91 28.53 -35.30
CA ILE A 73 -3.59 28.14 -34.78
C ILE A 73 -3.40 28.75 -33.39
N PHE A 74 -2.47 28.20 -32.60
CA PHE A 74 -2.26 28.67 -31.23
C PHE A 74 -2.01 30.19 -31.14
N THR A 75 -1.29 30.77 -32.10
CA THR A 75 -0.99 32.22 -32.15
C THR A 75 -2.26 33.09 -32.20
N ASP A 76 -3.34 32.59 -32.80
CA ASP A 76 -4.61 33.33 -32.93
C ASP A 76 -5.37 33.35 -31.59
N VAL A 77 -5.26 32.29 -30.79
CA VAL A 77 -5.96 32.15 -29.50
C VAL A 77 -5.12 32.62 -28.31
N ALA A 78 -3.81 32.78 -28.48
CA ALA A 78 -2.89 33.22 -27.41
C ALA A 78 -3.31 34.52 -26.69
N PRO A 79 -3.79 35.59 -27.37
CA PRO A 79 -4.30 36.79 -26.68
C PRO A 79 -5.49 36.51 -25.77
N ILE A 80 -6.40 35.62 -26.20
CA ILE A 80 -7.59 35.27 -25.44
C ILE A 80 -7.18 34.50 -24.18
N ILE A 81 -6.31 33.50 -24.33
CA ILE A 81 -5.80 32.72 -23.19
C ILE A 81 -5.01 33.61 -22.22
N GLN A 82 -4.23 34.57 -22.73
CA GLN A 82 -3.50 35.52 -21.88
C GLN A 82 -4.47 36.33 -21.01
N ASN A 83 -5.54 36.87 -21.61
CA ASN A 83 -6.56 37.63 -20.89
C ASN A 83 -7.31 36.77 -19.85
N LEU A 84 -7.58 35.49 -20.16
CA LEU A 84 -8.22 34.57 -19.22
C LEU A 84 -7.34 34.29 -17.99
N LEU A 85 -6.02 34.25 -18.17
CA LEU A 85 -5.06 34.01 -17.09
C LEU A 85 -4.82 35.23 -16.18
N GLU A 86 -5.19 36.43 -16.61
CA GLU A 86 -4.99 37.66 -15.82
C GLU A 86 -5.82 37.63 -14.53
N ASP A 87 -5.20 38.01 -13.42
CA ASP A 87 -5.83 38.08 -12.09
C ASP A 87 -6.56 36.79 -11.64
N CYS A 88 -6.17 35.64 -12.18
CA CYS A 88 -6.71 34.33 -11.82
C CYS A 88 -5.62 33.41 -11.26
N ILE A 89 -6.01 32.47 -10.42
CA ILE A 89 -5.17 31.33 -10.02
C ILE A 89 -5.35 30.24 -11.07
N PHE A 90 -4.26 29.81 -11.70
CA PHE A 90 -4.26 28.69 -12.64
C PHE A 90 -4.47 27.38 -11.88
N VAL A 91 -5.50 26.62 -12.26
CA VAL A 91 -5.81 25.32 -11.67
C VAL A 91 -5.82 24.27 -12.76
N ALA A 92 -5.27 23.09 -12.50
CA ALA A 92 -5.38 21.95 -13.41
C ALA A 92 -5.28 20.64 -12.63
N HIS A 93 -5.71 19.55 -13.26
CA HIS A 93 -5.61 18.20 -12.73
C HIS A 93 -4.30 17.54 -13.17
N ASN A 94 -3.18 17.98 -12.53
CA ASN A 94 -1.77 17.85 -12.93
C ASN A 94 -1.20 19.12 -13.59
N VAL A 95 -1.01 20.15 -12.79
CA VAL A 95 -0.48 21.46 -13.22
C VAL A 95 0.85 21.34 -13.96
N SER A 96 1.70 20.39 -13.57
CA SER A 96 3.01 20.21 -14.22
C SER A 96 2.84 19.92 -15.72
N PHE A 97 1.83 19.14 -16.10
CA PHE A 97 1.51 18.83 -17.49
C PHE A 97 0.95 20.05 -18.23
N ASP A 98 -0.22 20.54 -17.81
CA ASP A 98 -0.96 21.59 -18.53
C ASP A 98 -0.18 22.90 -18.60
N TRP A 99 0.43 23.31 -17.48
CA TRP A 99 1.21 24.54 -17.45
C TRP A 99 2.43 24.46 -18.37
N THR A 100 3.09 23.30 -18.45
CA THR A 100 4.30 23.17 -19.30
C THR A 100 3.96 23.26 -20.78
N PHE A 101 2.87 22.64 -21.22
CA PHE A 101 2.38 22.76 -22.59
C PHE A 101 1.96 24.20 -22.91
N LEU A 102 1.12 24.80 -22.05
CA LEU A 102 0.64 26.16 -22.24
C LEU A 102 1.78 27.17 -22.26
N ALA A 103 2.72 27.07 -21.31
CA ALA A 103 3.88 27.94 -21.21
C ALA A 103 4.72 27.94 -22.49
N ARG A 104 4.96 26.75 -23.05
CA ARG A 104 5.75 26.58 -24.26
C ARG A 104 5.04 27.14 -25.50
N GLU A 105 3.74 26.89 -25.63
CA GLU A 105 2.97 27.40 -26.77
C GLU A 105 2.83 28.92 -26.73
N MET A 106 2.64 29.52 -25.54
CA MET A 106 2.67 30.98 -25.35
C MET A 106 4.02 31.57 -25.76
N GLN A 107 5.13 30.95 -25.32
CA GLN A 107 6.47 31.37 -25.71
C GLN A 107 6.68 31.27 -27.23
N ARG A 108 6.19 30.19 -27.86
CA ARG A 108 6.29 29.97 -29.31
C ARG A 108 5.50 31.01 -30.11
N ALA A 109 4.32 31.41 -29.60
CA ALA A 109 3.50 32.46 -30.19
C ALA A 109 4.00 33.89 -29.91
N GLY A 110 5.05 34.05 -29.10
CA GLY A 110 5.61 35.35 -28.75
C GLY A 110 4.83 36.12 -27.68
N TYR A 111 3.97 35.44 -26.91
CA TYR A 111 3.19 36.04 -25.82
C TYR A 111 3.87 35.79 -24.47
N PRO A 112 4.05 36.82 -23.63
CA PRO A 112 4.60 36.65 -22.29
C PRO A 112 3.59 35.95 -21.38
N LEU A 113 4.09 35.03 -20.55
CA LEU A 113 3.26 34.39 -19.53
C LEU A 113 2.99 35.35 -18.36
N PRO A 114 1.74 35.48 -17.91
CA PRO A 114 1.43 36.27 -16.72
C PRO A 114 2.03 35.60 -15.48
N LYS A 115 2.32 36.42 -14.46
CA LYS A 115 2.66 35.92 -13.12
C LYS A 115 1.39 35.40 -12.44
N THR A 116 0.97 34.20 -12.79
CA THR A 116 -0.15 33.52 -12.15
C THR A 116 0.33 32.55 -11.07
N LYS A 117 -0.46 32.45 -10.00
CA LYS A 117 -0.30 31.44 -8.96
C LYS A 117 -0.94 30.14 -9.46
N LYS A 118 -0.45 29.00 -8.98
CA LYS A 118 -0.87 27.70 -9.50
C LYS A 118 -1.38 26.81 -8.38
N LEU A 119 -2.44 26.07 -8.60
CA LEU A 119 -2.98 25.10 -7.66
C LEU A 119 -3.26 23.79 -8.38
N ASP A 120 -2.75 22.69 -7.85
CA ASP A 120 -2.92 21.37 -8.44
C ASP A 120 -4.02 20.61 -7.70
N THR A 121 -5.08 20.21 -8.40
CA THR A 121 -6.18 19.46 -7.76
C THR A 121 -5.78 18.04 -7.39
N VAL A 122 -4.77 17.44 -8.04
CA VAL A 122 -4.24 16.11 -7.66
C VAL A 122 -3.53 16.21 -6.33
N GLU A 123 -2.66 17.21 -6.14
CA GLU A 123 -1.98 17.45 -4.87
C GLU A 123 -3.00 17.75 -3.76
N LEU A 124 -3.96 18.64 -4.03
CA LEU A 124 -4.97 19.00 -3.04
C LEU A 124 -5.88 17.81 -2.70
N ALA A 125 -6.33 17.02 -3.67
CA ALA A 125 -7.11 15.81 -3.43
C ALA A 125 -6.34 14.79 -2.59
N ARG A 126 -5.06 14.57 -2.91
CA ARG A 126 -4.17 13.71 -2.12
C ARG A 126 -4.11 14.13 -0.66
N ILE A 127 -4.04 15.43 -0.37
CA ILE A 127 -3.96 15.96 1.00
C ILE A 127 -5.30 15.85 1.72
N ILE A 128 -6.39 16.19 1.05
CA ILE A 128 -7.71 16.40 1.65
C ILE A 128 -8.55 15.11 1.72
N TYR A 129 -8.30 14.15 0.83
CA TYR A 129 -8.91 12.82 0.83
C TYR A 129 -7.83 11.74 0.76
N PRO A 130 -7.00 11.61 1.81
CA PRO A 130 -5.81 10.78 1.78
C PRO A 130 -6.09 9.28 1.55
N GLY A 131 -7.30 8.80 1.84
CA GLY A 131 -7.68 7.39 1.74
C GLY A 131 -8.21 6.92 0.39
N ILE A 132 -8.19 7.76 -0.66
CA ILE A 132 -8.65 7.34 -1.99
C ILE A 132 -7.58 6.50 -2.70
N ASP A 133 -8.00 5.41 -3.33
CA ASP A 133 -7.12 4.47 -4.04
C ASP A 133 -6.48 5.07 -5.31
N SER A 134 -7.24 5.86 -6.06
CA SER A 134 -6.78 6.51 -7.30
C SER A 134 -7.20 7.97 -7.37
N TYR A 135 -6.24 8.82 -7.73
CA TYR A 135 -6.44 10.26 -7.90
C TYR A 135 -6.53 10.68 -9.37
N LYS A 136 -6.86 9.76 -10.27
CA LYS A 136 -7.21 10.11 -11.65
C LYS A 136 -8.57 10.80 -11.64
N LEU A 137 -8.77 11.76 -12.54
CA LEU A 137 -10.01 12.55 -12.59
C LEU A 137 -11.26 11.66 -12.71
N GLN A 138 -11.23 10.64 -13.56
CA GLN A 138 -12.34 9.70 -13.73
C GLN A 138 -12.70 8.98 -12.43
N ASP A 139 -11.69 8.39 -11.77
CA ASP A 139 -11.89 7.64 -10.52
C ASP A 139 -12.43 8.55 -9.41
N LEU A 140 -11.92 9.78 -9.29
CA LEU A 140 -12.43 10.77 -8.34
C LEU A 140 -13.85 11.25 -8.69
N SER A 141 -14.17 11.35 -9.97
CA SER A 141 -15.51 11.72 -10.44
C SER A 141 -16.52 10.64 -10.10
N ASP A 142 -16.17 9.37 -10.28
CA ASP A 142 -17.00 8.24 -9.88
C ASP A 142 -17.16 8.15 -8.35
N GLU A 143 -16.06 8.30 -7.62
CA GLU A 143 -16.02 8.27 -6.14
C GLU A 143 -16.95 9.33 -5.55
N PHE A 144 -16.85 10.57 -6.03
CA PHE A 144 -17.67 11.69 -5.53
C PHE A 144 -18.98 11.89 -6.30
N LYS A 145 -19.28 11.03 -7.29
CA LYS A 145 -20.46 11.11 -8.15
C LYS A 145 -20.61 12.46 -8.85
N LEU A 146 -19.49 13.01 -9.33
CA LEU A 146 -19.45 14.19 -10.19
C LEU A 146 -19.92 13.78 -11.59
N GLY A 147 -20.81 14.56 -12.22
CA GLY A 147 -21.32 14.23 -13.55
C GLY A 147 -20.24 14.34 -14.62
N HIS A 148 -19.78 13.20 -15.17
CA HIS A 148 -18.72 13.13 -16.18
C HIS A 148 -19.26 12.57 -17.51
N ASP A 149 -19.94 13.42 -18.27
CA ASP A 149 -20.71 12.99 -19.45
C ASP A 149 -19.84 12.60 -20.66
N ARG A 150 -18.67 13.26 -20.84
CA ARG A 150 -17.76 13.07 -21.99
C ARG A 150 -16.29 13.00 -21.54
N PRO A 151 -15.85 11.89 -20.95
CA PRO A 151 -14.46 11.70 -20.55
C PRO A 151 -13.48 11.94 -21.70
N HIS A 152 -12.36 12.62 -21.44
CA HIS A 152 -11.29 12.89 -22.42
C HIS A 152 -11.64 13.90 -23.52
N GLN A 153 -12.59 14.79 -23.24
CA GLN A 153 -12.73 16.06 -23.94
C GLN A 153 -12.41 17.19 -22.97
N ALA A 154 -11.56 18.13 -23.40
CA ALA A 154 -11.02 19.13 -22.49
C ALA A 154 -12.11 19.99 -21.82
N ASP A 155 -13.21 20.29 -22.51
CA ASP A 155 -14.34 21.04 -21.95
C ASP A 155 -15.01 20.28 -20.79
N SER A 156 -15.32 19.00 -20.99
CA SER A 156 -15.92 18.16 -19.96
C SER A 156 -14.97 17.95 -18.77
N ASP A 157 -13.68 17.73 -19.04
CA ASP A 157 -12.67 17.49 -18.00
C ASP A 157 -12.38 18.77 -17.19
N ALA A 158 -12.36 19.95 -17.83
CA ALA A 158 -12.24 21.23 -17.14
C ALA A 158 -13.45 21.56 -16.26
N GLU A 159 -14.67 21.24 -16.70
CA GLU A 159 -15.89 21.42 -15.89
C GLU A 159 -15.89 20.52 -14.66
N VAL A 160 -15.58 19.24 -14.82
CA VAL A 160 -15.54 18.30 -13.70
C VAL A 160 -14.38 18.58 -12.75
N THR A 161 -13.24 19.03 -13.26
CA THR A 161 -12.13 19.51 -12.42
C THR A 161 -12.53 20.74 -11.60
N ALA A 162 -13.40 21.61 -12.12
CA ALA A 162 -13.93 22.75 -11.38
C ALA A 162 -14.89 22.33 -10.27
N ASP A 163 -15.77 21.35 -10.53
CA ASP A 163 -16.66 20.78 -9.53
C ASP A 163 -15.85 20.05 -8.43
N LEU A 164 -14.80 19.32 -8.82
CA LEU A 164 -13.83 18.72 -7.90
C LEU A 164 -13.13 19.78 -7.05
N LEU A 165 -12.62 20.87 -7.65
CA LEU A 165 -11.99 21.96 -6.92
C LEU A 165 -12.91 22.54 -5.85
N LEU A 166 -14.18 22.78 -6.18
CA LEU A 166 -15.15 23.30 -5.22
C LEU A 166 -15.36 22.35 -4.03
N LEU A 167 -15.46 21.04 -4.30
CA LEU A 167 -15.57 20.01 -3.26
C LEU A 167 -14.32 19.96 -2.37
N LEU A 168 -13.12 20.09 -2.96
CA LEU A 168 -11.86 20.11 -2.21
C LEU A 168 -11.74 21.36 -1.33
N LEU A 169 -12.11 22.53 -1.86
CA LEU A 169 -12.09 23.79 -1.12
C LEU A 169 -13.10 23.77 0.02
N ASP A 170 -14.31 23.24 -0.18
CA ASP A 170 -15.32 23.10 0.87
C ASP A 170 -14.81 22.23 2.03
N LYS A 171 -14.24 21.05 1.75
CA LYS A 171 -13.67 20.21 2.81
C LYS A 171 -12.50 20.88 3.52
N LEU A 172 -11.60 21.54 2.78
CA LEU A 172 -10.49 22.31 3.36
C LEU A 172 -11.00 23.45 4.26
N GLU A 173 -12.04 24.17 3.84
CA GLU A 173 -12.69 25.23 4.61
C GLU A 173 -13.40 24.71 5.86
N ASN A 174 -13.81 23.45 5.90
CA ASN A 174 -14.45 22.82 7.06
C ASN A 174 -13.46 22.23 8.07
N LEU A 175 -12.16 22.14 7.74
CA LEU A 175 -11.15 21.68 8.70
C LEU A 175 -11.03 22.62 9.92
N PRO A 176 -10.76 22.09 11.12
CA PRO A 176 -10.52 22.90 12.31
C PRO A 176 -9.36 23.90 12.17
N LEU A 177 -9.47 25.05 12.83
CA LEU A 177 -8.42 26.08 12.82
C LEU A 177 -7.04 25.55 13.26
N PRO A 178 -6.90 24.72 14.33
CA PRO A 178 -5.58 24.20 14.71
C PRO A 178 -4.92 23.36 13.60
N VAL A 179 -5.73 22.61 12.84
CA VAL A 179 -5.25 21.82 11.68
C VAL A 179 -4.76 22.76 10.58
N ILE A 180 -5.59 23.75 10.19
CA ILE A 180 -5.23 24.73 9.16
C ILE A 180 -3.95 25.49 9.52
N ARG A 181 -3.79 25.90 10.79
CA ARG A 181 -2.59 26.57 11.29
C ARG A 181 -1.34 25.71 11.12
N LYS A 182 -1.38 24.44 11.55
CA LYS A 182 -0.24 23.51 11.35
C LYS A 182 0.04 23.28 9.86
N MET A 183 -1.00 23.09 9.04
CA MET A 183 -0.84 22.94 7.60
C MET A 183 -0.19 24.17 6.94
N ALA A 184 -0.56 25.39 7.36
CA ALA A 184 0.02 26.63 6.86
C ALA A 184 1.52 26.73 7.18
N THR A 185 1.95 26.28 8.36
CA THR A 185 3.38 26.22 8.73
C THR A 185 4.16 25.20 7.90
N ILE A 186 3.64 23.97 7.77
CA ILE A 186 4.33 22.87 7.10
C ILE A 186 4.42 23.09 5.59
N SER A 187 3.39 23.67 4.99
CA SER A 187 3.31 23.87 3.54
C SER A 187 4.25 24.94 3.00
N GLN A 188 4.93 25.74 3.83
CA GLN A 188 5.72 26.91 3.39
C GLN A 188 6.80 26.62 2.33
N SER A 189 7.32 25.39 2.27
CA SER A 189 8.32 24.99 1.27
C SER A 189 7.71 24.59 -0.09
N LEU A 190 6.39 24.41 -0.17
CA LEU A 190 5.67 24.18 -1.43
C LEU A 190 5.70 25.44 -2.29
N LYS A 191 5.92 25.25 -3.60
CA LYS A 191 6.10 26.34 -4.57
C LYS A 191 4.81 26.78 -5.26
N ASN A 192 3.67 26.21 -4.88
CA ASN A 192 2.37 26.46 -5.47
C ASN A 192 1.54 27.42 -4.60
N TYR A 193 0.25 27.57 -4.87
CA TYR A 193 -0.64 28.48 -4.17
C TYR A 193 -1.14 27.96 -2.82
N LEU A 194 -0.98 26.66 -2.52
CA LEU A 194 -1.52 26.05 -1.31
C LEU A 194 -1.10 26.74 0.00
N PRO A 195 0.18 27.16 0.19
CA PRO A 195 0.59 27.80 1.45
C PRO A 195 -0.11 29.14 1.69
N GLU A 196 -0.28 29.92 0.63
CA GLU A 196 -1.01 31.19 0.70
C GLU A 196 -2.51 30.98 0.93
N LEU A 197 -3.10 29.96 0.29
CA LEU A 197 -4.50 29.59 0.52
C LEU A 197 -4.73 29.20 1.99
N LEU A 198 -3.86 28.37 2.57
CA LEU A 198 -3.94 27.95 3.97
C LEU A 198 -3.77 29.13 4.93
N PHE A 199 -2.81 30.02 4.67
CA PHE A 199 -2.62 31.23 5.47
C PHE A 199 -3.85 32.15 5.42
N GLU A 200 -4.47 32.31 4.26
CA GLU A 200 -5.70 33.10 4.13
C GLU A 200 -6.88 32.49 4.89
N LEU A 201 -7.01 31.16 4.87
CA LEU A 201 -8.01 30.43 5.65
C LEU A 201 -7.76 30.53 7.15
N GLU A 202 -6.50 30.45 7.58
CA GLU A 202 -6.12 30.67 8.97
C GLU A 202 -6.61 32.05 9.45
N MET A 203 -6.27 33.11 8.71
CA MET A 203 -6.66 34.49 9.03
C MET A 203 -8.17 34.72 9.02
N GLN A 204 -8.91 33.97 8.20
CA GLN A 204 -10.38 34.01 8.19
C GLN A 204 -10.94 33.33 9.44
N LYS A 205 -10.52 32.10 9.71
CA LYS A 205 -11.02 31.27 10.81
C LYS A 205 -10.67 31.82 12.20
N ASP A 206 -9.52 32.46 12.35
CA ASP A 206 -9.10 33.11 13.59
C ASP A 206 -10.10 34.20 14.05
N ARG A 207 -10.86 34.77 13.12
CA ARG A 207 -11.92 35.77 13.41
C ARG A 207 -13.25 35.15 13.83
N GLU A 208 -13.49 33.87 13.52
CA GLU A 208 -14.78 33.20 13.72
C GLU A 208 -14.86 32.44 15.07
N LEU A 209 -13.72 32.10 15.69
CA LEU A 209 -13.61 31.38 16.97
C LEU A 209 -14.63 30.24 17.12
N LYS A 210 -14.58 29.27 16.20
CA LYS A 210 -15.42 28.06 16.25
C LYS A 210 -14.81 27.03 17.20
N ALA A 211 -15.64 26.44 18.06
CA ALA A 211 -15.25 25.29 18.88
C ALA A 211 -14.99 24.04 18.00
N LEU A 212 -14.19 23.10 18.50
CA LEU A 212 -14.00 21.81 17.85
C LEU A 212 -15.30 20.99 17.89
N PRO A 213 -15.61 20.23 16.83
CA PRO A 213 -16.67 19.21 16.87
C PRO A 213 -16.48 18.22 18.02
N ASP A 214 -17.58 17.72 18.59
CA ASP A 214 -17.55 16.82 19.77
C ASP A 214 -16.78 15.51 19.54
N GLU A 215 -16.74 15.03 18.30
CA GLU A 215 -15.99 13.84 17.88
C GLU A 215 -14.48 14.05 17.77
N LEU A 216 -14.02 15.30 17.77
CA LEU A 216 -12.61 15.66 17.72
C LEU A 216 -12.11 16.10 19.09
N MET A 217 -10.81 15.99 19.29
CA MET A 217 -10.10 16.57 20.41
C MET A 217 -8.77 17.14 19.97
N GLU A 218 -8.34 18.19 20.65
CA GLU A 218 -6.98 18.70 20.52
C GLU A 218 -6.16 18.25 21.73
N TYR A 219 -5.01 17.65 21.45
CA TYR A 219 -4.02 17.29 22.45
C TYR A 219 -2.65 17.64 21.90
N ARG A 220 -1.86 18.39 22.67
CA ARG A 220 -0.51 18.82 22.29
C ARG A 220 -0.42 19.43 20.88
N GLY A 221 -1.43 20.23 20.53
CA GLY A 221 -1.53 20.93 19.24
C GLY A 221 -1.93 20.06 18.05
N LEU A 222 -2.08 18.74 18.18
CA LEU A 222 -2.66 17.89 17.15
C LEU A 222 -4.16 17.72 17.42
N VAL A 223 -4.94 17.75 16.34
CA VAL A 223 -6.36 17.42 16.39
C VAL A 223 -6.52 15.98 15.94
N ILE A 224 -7.07 15.15 16.80
CA ILE A 224 -7.33 13.73 16.54
C ILE A 224 -8.82 13.42 16.74
N ARG A 225 -9.33 12.44 16.00
CA ARG A 225 -10.66 11.88 16.25
C ARG A 225 -10.65 11.05 17.54
N LYS A 226 -11.68 11.24 18.36
CA LYS A 226 -11.87 10.47 19.58
C LYS A 226 -12.17 9.02 19.22
N LYS A 227 -11.45 8.10 19.85
CA LYS A 227 -11.68 6.66 19.67
C LYS A 227 -12.97 6.24 20.36
N PRO A 228 -13.77 5.34 19.76
CA PRO A 228 -14.90 4.73 20.43
C PRO A 228 -14.48 4.02 21.72
N THR A 229 -15.38 3.96 22.70
CA THR A 229 -15.16 3.16 23.91
C THR A 229 -15.11 1.68 23.55
N ILE A 230 -14.13 0.96 24.09
CA ILE A 230 -14.03 -0.50 23.94
C ILE A 230 -15.27 -1.11 24.59
N SER A 231 -16.09 -1.79 23.81
CA SER A 231 -17.27 -2.48 24.33
C SER A 231 -16.82 -3.79 24.97
N GLU A 232 -17.19 -4.01 26.23
CA GLU A 232 -16.99 -5.32 26.84
C GLU A 232 -17.86 -6.36 26.12
N PRO A 233 -17.38 -7.61 25.97
CA PRO A 233 -18.18 -8.65 25.34
C PRO A 233 -19.48 -8.81 26.11
N ALA A 234 -20.61 -8.73 25.42
CA ALA A 234 -21.92 -8.98 26.02
C ALA A 234 -21.92 -10.34 26.73
N GLU A 235 -22.47 -10.40 27.95
CA GLU A 235 -22.46 -11.61 28.78
C GLU A 235 -22.92 -12.85 27.99
N SER A 236 -22.09 -13.90 28.06
CA SER A 236 -22.39 -15.22 27.51
C SER A 236 -23.54 -15.84 28.27
N SER A 237 -24.64 -16.16 27.57
CA SER A 237 -25.35 -17.43 27.72
C SER A 237 -26.62 -17.47 26.86
N SER A 238 -26.59 -18.28 25.79
CA SER A 238 -27.74 -19.03 25.19
C SER A 238 -27.65 -19.23 23.66
N TYR A 239 -26.62 -18.73 22.98
CA TYR A 239 -26.52 -18.92 21.53
C TYR A 239 -26.09 -20.36 21.19
N VAL A 240 -27.04 -21.13 20.64
CA VAL A 240 -26.83 -22.52 20.22
C VAL A 240 -26.65 -22.59 18.71
N PHE A 241 -25.55 -23.22 18.27
CA PHE A 241 -25.27 -23.41 16.85
C PHE A 241 -26.39 -24.19 16.14
N PRO A 242 -26.85 -23.77 14.96
CA PRO A 242 -27.93 -24.42 14.20
C PRO A 242 -27.47 -25.77 13.60
N LYS A 243 -27.76 -26.89 14.27
CA LYS A 243 -27.32 -28.23 13.84
C LYS A 243 -28.09 -28.82 12.64
N THR A 244 -29.29 -28.35 12.34
CA THR A 244 -30.11 -28.92 11.24
C THR A 244 -30.15 -27.98 10.04
N ALA A 245 -30.27 -28.53 8.84
CA ALA A 245 -30.41 -27.72 7.62
C ALA A 245 -31.64 -26.80 7.65
N GLN A 246 -32.71 -27.17 8.37
CA GLN A 246 -33.89 -26.33 8.59
C GLN A 246 -33.58 -25.16 9.52
N ALA A 247 -32.89 -25.40 10.63
CA ALA A 247 -32.47 -24.34 11.55
C ALA A 247 -31.49 -23.37 10.88
N LYS A 248 -30.57 -23.89 10.06
CA LYS A 248 -29.68 -23.05 9.25
C LYS A 248 -30.47 -22.21 8.26
N ALA A 249 -31.38 -22.81 7.48
CA ALA A 249 -32.23 -22.06 6.55
C ALA A 249 -33.02 -20.94 7.24
N ALA A 250 -33.56 -21.20 8.44
CA ALA A 250 -34.28 -20.21 9.21
C ALA A 250 -33.44 -18.97 9.55
N LEU A 251 -32.13 -19.11 9.83
CA LEU A 251 -31.24 -17.96 10.06
C LEU A 251 -31.12 -17.04 8.84
N PHE A 252 -31.10 -17.62 7.64
CA PHE A 252 -30.99 -16.86 6.40
C PHE A 252 -32.34 -16.22 6.00
N GLU A 253 -33.46 -16.81 6.42
CA GLU A 253 -34.81 -16.32 6.11
C GLU A 253 -35.35 -15.27 7.10
N GLN A 254 -35.04 -15.38 8.40
CA GLN A 254 -35.64 -14.57 9.46
C GLN A 254 -35.26 -13.08 9.43
N ASN A 255 -34.17 -12.70 8.77
CA ASN A 255 -33.59 -11.36 8.85
C ASN A 255 -33.76 -10.53 7.56
N GLY A 256 -34.78 -10.82 6.76
CA GLY A 256 -35.14 -10.01 5.59
C GLY A 256 -34.14 -10.07 4.43
N LEU A 257 -33.22 -11.03 4.47
CA LEU A 257 -32.22 -11.25 3.43
C LEU A 257 -32.75 -12.28 2.41
N SER A 258 -32.90 -11.90 1.14
CA SER A 258 -33.19 -12.85 0.05
C SER A 258 -31.94 -13.63 -0.37
N LEU A 259 -31.22 -14.23 0.59
CA LEU A 259 -30.04 -15.04 0.31
C LEU A 259 -30.48 -16.43 -0.18
N THR A 260 -30.00 -16.81 -1.36
CA THR A 260 -30.20 -18.16 -1.89
C THR A 260 -29.54 -19.19 -0.98
N LYS A 261 -30.32 -20.20 -0.54
CA LYS A 261 -29.80 -21.36 0.17
C LYS A 261 -28.73 -22.07 -0.67
N ARG A 262 -27.55 -22.28 -0.08
CA ARG A 262 -26.45 -23.04 -0.69
C ARG A 262 -26.12 -24.25 0.19
N THR A 263 -26.38 -25.45 -0.31
CA THR A 263 -26.14 -26.70 0.43
C THR A 263 -24.67 -26.87 0.83
N GLY A 264 -23.75 -26.53 -0.06
CA GLY A 264 -22.31 -26.56 0.23
C GLY A 264 -21.89 -25.64 1.37
N GLN A 265 -22.57 -24.51 1.56
CA GLN A 265 -22.32 -23.65 2.72
C GLN A 265 -22.69 -24.34 4.04
N PHE A 266 -23.83 -25.02 4.07
CA PHE A 266 -24.29 -25.71 5.28
C PHE A 266 -23.38 -26.89 5.61
N GLU A 267 -22.92 -27.60 4.58
CA GLU A 267 -21.92 -28.65 4.72
C GLU A 267 -20.62 -28.10 5.33
N MET A 268 -20.09 -26.99 4.80
CA MET A 268 -18.91 -26.33 5.36
C MET A 268 -19.10 -26.00 6.84
N MET A 269 -20.25 -25.43 7.21
CA MET A 269 -20.57 -25.11 8.61
C MET A 269 -20.57 -26.35 9.50
N ASP A 270 -21.13 -27.48 9.05
CA ASP A 270 -21.15 -28.73 9.82
C ASP A 270 -19.75 -29.30 10.02
N VAL A 271 -18.92 -29.26 8.99
CA VAL A 271 -17.55 -29.79 9.00
C VAL A 271 -16.68 -28.98 9.96
N ILE A 272 -16.82 -27.65 9.94
CA ILE A 272 -16.09 -26.77 10.87
C ILE A 272 -16.57 -26.98 12.30
N GLN A 273 -17.89 -27.06 12.52
CA GLN A 273 -18.43 -27.34 13.85
C GLN A 273 -17.93 -28.69 14.38
N GLN A 274 -17.92 -29.73 13.53
CA GLN A 274 -17.38 -31.04 13.88
C GLN A 274 -15.90 -30.97 14.26
N ALA A 275 -15.09 -30.23 13.50
CA ALA A 275 -13.67 -30.07 13.75
C ALA A 275 -13.38 -29.40 15.10
N ILE A 276 -14.14 -28.34 15.41
CA ILE A 276 -14.07 -27.63 16.70
C ILE A 276 -14.50 -28.55 17.85
N GLU A 277 -15.63 -29.27 17.72
CA GLU A 277 -16.13 -30.20 18.75
C GLU A 277 -15.16 -31.36 19.01
N GLN A 278 -14.51 -31.89 17.97
CA GLN A 278 -13.56 -33.00 18.05
C GLN A 278 -12.14 -32.56 18.39
N LYS A 279 -11.85 -31.25 18.42
CA LYS A 279 -10.50 -30.68 18.57
C LYS A 279 -9.53 -31.26 17.54
N ARG A 280 -9.96 -31.29 16.28
CA ARG A 280 -9.18 -31.78 15.13
C ARG A 280 -9.07 -30.68 14.09
N HIS A 281 -7.94 -30.63 13.39
CA HIS A 281 -7.77 -29.72 12.26
C HIS A 281 -8.59 -30.21 11.05
N ALA A 282 -8.95 -29.29 10.15
CA ALA A 282 -9.71 -29.59 8.95
C ALA A 282 -9.13 -28.92 7.70
N LEU A 283 -9.17 -29.63 6.57
CA LEU A 283 -8.91 -29.11 5.23
C LEU A 283 -10.20 -29.14 4.41
N ILE A 284 -10.65 -27.96 3.98
CA ILE A 284 -11.92 -27.78 3.28
C ILE A 284 -11.65 -27.07 1.95
N GLU A 285 -11.60 -27.83 0.86
CA GLU A 285 -11.64 -27.24 -0.48
C GLU A 285 -13.07 -26.84 -0.79
N ALA A 286 -13.28 -25.56 -1.03
CA ALA A 286 -14.59 -24.96 -1.12
C ALA A 286 -14.71 -24.15 -2.43
N GLY A 287 -15.45 -24.68 -3.40
CA GLY A 287 -15.62 -24.06 -4.70
C GLY A 287 -16.07 -22.59 -4.63
N THR A 288 -15.70 -21.79 -5.63
CA THR A 288 -16.12 -20.38 -5.68
C THR A 288 -17.64 -20.25 -5.68
N GLY A 289 -18.15 -19.20 -5.03
CA GLY A 289 -19.59 -18.95 -4.97
C GLY A 289 -20.37 -19.74 -3.92
N ILE A 290 -19.77 -20.71 -3.19
CA ILE A 290 -20.49 -21.42 -2.11
C ILE A 290 -20.85 -20.50 -0.93
N GLY A 291 -20.19 -19.35 -0.79
CA GLY A 291 -20.31 -18.47 0.39
C GLY A 291 -19.37 -18.88 1.53
N LYS A 292 -18.09 -19.11 1.21
CA LYS A 292 -17.02 -19.56 2.13
C LYS A 292 -16.97 -18.74 3.41
N SER A 293 -16.95 -17.40 3.29
CA SER A 293 -16.79 -16.49 4.43
C SER A 293 -17.82 -16.72 5.51
N LEU A 294 -19.11 -16.70 5.14
CA LEU A 294 -20.19 -17.01 6.08
C LEU A 294 -20.16 -18.47 6.56
N GLY A 295 -19.69 -19.39 5.72
CA GLY A 295 -19.54 -20.81 6.06
C GLY A 295 -18.58 -21.04 7.23
N TYR A 296 -17.50 -20.26 7.32
CA TYR A 296 -16.58 -20.31 8.47
C TYR A 296 -16.92 -19.29 9.58
N PHE A 297 -17.48 -18.12 9.27
CA PHE A 297 -17.78 -17.11 10.27
C PHE A 297 -18.88 -17.53 11.24
N ILE A 298 -19.94 -18.19 10.76
CA ILE A 298 -21.05 -18.61 11.61
C ILE A 298 -20.57 -19.59 12.69
N PRO A 299 -19.98 -20.76 12.39
CA PRO A 299 -19.49 -21.64 13.45
C PRO A 299 -18.41 -20.98 14.33
N ALA A 300 -17.55 -20.12 13.76
CA ALA A 300 -16.54 -19.39 14.52
C ALA A 300 -17.16 -18.46 15.59
N VAL A 301 -18.15 -17.65 15.23
CA VAL A 301 -18.76 -16.71 16.20
C VAL A 301 -19.56 -17.43 17.27
N TYR A 302 -20.28 -18.50 16.92
CA TYR A 302 -20.97 -19.33 17.92
C TYR A 302 -19.98 -19.97 18.89
N HIS A 303 -18.82 -20.44 18.40
CA HIS A 303 -17.76 -20.95 19.26
C HIS A 303 -17.21 -19.85 20.17
N ALA A 304 -16.86 -18.68 19.62
CA ALA A 304 -16.31 -17.56 20.38
C ALA A 304 -17.23 -17.11 21.52
N LYS A 305 -18.55 -17.00 21.26
CA LYS A 305 -19.55 -16.67 22.28
C LYS A 305 -19.68 -17.73 23.38
N GLN A 306 -19.43 -19.00 23.06
CA GLN A 306 -19.51 -20.11 24.02
C GLN A 306 -18.22 -20.28 24.83
N SER A 307 -17.05 -20.08 24.22
CA SER A 307 -15.75 -20.24 24.87
C SER A 307 -15.31 -18.97 25.63
N GLY A 308 -15.81 -17.80 25.22
CA GLY A 308 -15.32 -16.50 25.69
C GLY A 308 -13.91 -16.17 25.18
N MET A 309 -13.41 -16.89 24.18
CA MET A 309 -12.11 -16.66 23.54
C MET A 309 -12.29 -16.28 22.07
N PRO A 310 -11.44 -15.38 21.53
CA PRO A 310 -11.50 -15.02 20.12
C PRO A 310 -11.22 -16.23 19.23
N VAL A 311 -11.91 -16.28 18.08
CA VAL A 311 -11.48 -17.12 16.95
C VAL A 311 -10.67 -16.27 15.99
N VAL A 312 -9.45 -16.71 15.71
CA VAL A 312 -8.56 -16.01 14.78
C VAL A 312 -8.91 -16.38 13.34
N ILE A 313 -9.13 -15.38 12.50
CA ILE A 313 -9.36 -15.52 11.06
C ILE A 313 -8.17 -14.90 10.33
N SER A 314 -7.43 -15.71 9.58
CA SER A 314 -6.27 -15.28 8.83
C SER A 314 -6.55 -15.38 7.34
N THR A 315 -6.27 -14.31 6.60
CA THR A 315 -6.35 -14.28 5.13
C THR A 315 -5.06 -13.73 4.53
N TYR A 316 -4.88 -13.86 3.21
CA TYR A 316 -3.59 -13.61 2.56
C TYR A 316 -3.24 -12.12 2.44
N THR A 317 -4.18 -11.27 2.01
CA THR A 317 -3.90 -9.85 1.71
C THR A 317 -4.72 -8.90 2.56
N THR A 318 -4.21 -7.68 2.76
CA THR A 318 -4.94 -6.59 3.43
C THR A 318 -6.23 -6.21 2.70
N LEU A 319 -6.25 -6.29 1.36
CA LEU A 319 -7.45 -6.08 0.55
C LEU A 319 -8.54 -7.10 0.88
N LEU A 320 -8.19 -8.38 1.01
CA LEU A 320 -9.13 -9.42 1.40
C LEU A 320 -9.63 -9.22 2.83
N GLN A 321 -8.77 -8.78 3.76
CA GLN A 321 -9.20 -8.42 5.11
C GLN A 321 -10.26 -7.32 5.12
N ASN A 322 -10.02 -6.23 4.39
CA ASN A 322 -10.96 -5.13 4.31
C ASN A 322 -12.27 -5.59 3.67
N GLN A 323 -12.22 -6.44 2.65
CA GLN A 323 -13.41 -7.06 2.06
C GLN A 323 -14.22 -7.86 3.08
N LEU A 324 -13.56 -8.66 3.93
CA LEU A 324 -14.23 -9.41 4.99
C LEU A 324 -14.95 -8.47 5.97
N VAL A 325 -14.27 -7.42 6.42
CA VAL A 325 -14.78 -6.46 7.40
C VAL A 325 -15.92 -5.60 6.83
N GLU A 326 -15.77 -5.07 5.61
CA GLU A 326 -16.72 -4.11 5.04
C GLU A 326 -17.97 -4.77 4.45
N LYS A 327 -17.88 -6.03 4.00
CA LYS A 327 -18.97 -6.72 3.31
C LYS A 327 -19.49 -7.92 4.08
N ASP A 328 -18.62 -8.84 4.48
CA ASP A 328 -19.03 -10.14 4.99
C ASP A 328 -19.45 -10.09 6.47
N ILE A 329 -18.78 -9.27 7.29
CA ILE A 329 -19.13 -9.09 8.71
C ILE A 329 -20.50 -8.40 8.91
N PRO A 330 -20.85 -7.30 8.22
CA PRO A 330 -22.18 -6.70 8.31
C PRO A 330 -23.29 -7.67 7.88
N LEU A 331 -22.97 -8.60 6.98
CA LEU A 331 -23.89 -9.66 6.57
C LEU A 331 -24.01 -10.75 7.64
N LEU A 332 -22.90 -11.14 8.27
CA LEU A 332 -22.87 -12.08 9.39
C LEU A 332 -23.76 -11.59 10.54
N GLU A 333 -23.59 -10.35 10.99
CA GLU A 333 -24.38 -9.78 12.10
C GLU A 333 -25.88 -9.84 11.83
N LYS A 334 -26.28 -9.50 10.60
CA LYS A 334 -27.67 -9.61 10.15
C LYS A 334 -28.16 -11.06 10.15
N ILE A 335 -27.34 -12.03 9.79
CA ILE A 335 -27.74 -13.45 9.74
C ILE A 335 -27.89 -14.03 11.15
N VAL A 336 -26.92 -13.77 12.05
CA VAL A 336 -26.93 -14.35 13.39
C VAL A 336 -27.89 -13.65 14.34
N GLY A 337 -28.26 -12.39 14.05
CA GLY A 337 -29.26 -11.64 14.80
C GLY A 337 -28.80 -11.17 16.19
N PHE A 338 -27.48 -11.15 16.44
CA PHE A 338 -26.87 -10.66 17.67
C PHE A 338 -25.57 -9.90 17.37
N PRO A 339 -25.11 -9.01 18.28
CA PRO A 339 -23.89 -8.23 18.09
C PRO A 339 -22.63 -9.11 18.03
N VAL A 340 -21.76 -8.86 17.04
CA VAL A 340 -20.49 -9.57 16.89
C VAL A 340 -19.34 -8.59 17.04
N ALA A 341 -18.52 -8.77 18.07
CA ALA A 341 -17.31 -8.00 18.27
C ALA A 341 -16.24 -8.50 17.31
N VAL A 342 -15.89 -7.68 16.31
CA VAL A 342 -14.84 -7.99 15.34
C VAL A 342 -13.71 -6.98 15.48
N SER A 343 -12.48 -7.47 15.49
CA SER A 343 -11.28 -6.62 15.49
C SER A 343 -10.38 -7.00 14.32
N LEU A 344 -9.86 -6.00 13.63
CA LEU A 344 -8.79 -6.14 12.64
C LEU A 344 -7.46 -5.74 13.30
N LEU A 345 -6.49 -6.65 13.35
CA LEU A 345 -5.18 -6.38 13.93
C LEU A 345 -4.09 -6.59 12.88
N LYS A 346 -3.21 -5.60 12.73
CA LYS A 346 -2.05 -5.62 11.84
C LYS A 346 -0.75 -5.53 12.63
N GLY A 347 0.38 -5.61 11.92
CA GLY A 347 1.70 -5.42 12.54
C GLY A 347 1.84 -4.01 13.15
N ARG A 348 2.72 -3.84 14.13
CA ARG A 348 2.97 -2.54 14.80
C ARG A 348 3.37 -1.45 13.80
N ASP A 349 4.13 -1.85 12.78
CA ASP A 349 4.59 -1.01 11.68
C ASP A 349 3.46 -0.42 10.82
N HIS A 350 2.22 -0.92 10.94
CA HIS A 350 1.06 -0.33 10.29
C HIS A 350 0.45 0.84 11.07
N TYR A 351 0.80 1.02 12.35
CA TYR A 351 0.17 2.03 13.20
C TYR A 351 1.07 3.26 13.36
N LEU A 352 0.45 4.44 13.33
CA LEU A 352 1.15 5.70 13.58
C LEU A 352 1.53 5.81 15.06
N ASN A 353 2.80 6.08 15.34
CA ASN A 353 3.19 6.57 16.66
C ASN A 353 3.04 8.11 16.69
N LEU A 354 2.06 8.58 17.47
CA LEU A 354 1.71 10.01 17.56
C LEU A 354 2.84 10.87 18.12
N PHE A 355 3.66 10.33 19.03
CA PHE A 355 4.78 11.03 19.62
C PHE A 355 5.88 11.31 18.59
N LYS A 356 6.31 10.29 17.84
CA LYS A 356 7.26 10.44 16.74
C LYS A 356 6.73 11.43 15.70
N PHE A 357 5.45 11.33 15.34
CA PHE A 357 4.84 12.24 14.37
C PHE A 357 4.81 13.70 14.86
N GLU A 358 4.42 13.95 16.12
CA GLU A 358 4.44 15.27 16.75
C GLU A 358 5.83 15.92 16.59
N GLN A 359 6.89 15.20 16.93
CA GLN A 359 8.26 15.73 16.86
C GLN A 359 8.72 15.95 15.42
N LEU A 360 8.37 15.04 14.51
CA LEU A 360 8.70 15.20 13.08
C LEU A 360 8.04 16.42 12.45
N LEU A 361 6.90 16.90 12.96
CA LEU A 361 6.25 18.10 12.42
C LEU A 361 7.05 19.38 12.69
N GLU A 362 7.87 19.40 13.74
CA GLU A 362 8.74 20.54 14.08
C GLU A 362 10.02 20.57 13.20
N GLU A 363 10.34 19.48 12.50
CA GLU A 363 11.46 19.45 11.56
C GLU A 363 11.15 20.26 10.29
N ASN A 364 12.04 21.20 9.96
CA ASN A 364 12.01 21.93 8.70
C ASN A 364 12.36 21.00 7.53
N GLU A 365 11.40 20.75 6.65
CA GLU A 365 11.57 19.88 5.50
C GLU A 365 11.12 20.57 4.20
N SER A 366 11.87 20.31 3.13
CA SER A 366 11.60 20.86 1.79
C SER A 366 11.37 19.78 0.73
N GLN A 367 11.60 18.51 1.07
CA GLN A 367 11.26 17.38 0.22
C GLN A 367 9.73 17.25 0.09
N TYR A 368 9.27 17.38 -1.15
CA TYR A 368 7.86 17.38 -1.51
C TYR A 368 7.05 16.22 -0.89
N ASP A 369 7.51 14.97 -1.06
CA ASP A 369 6.78 13.80 -0.55
C ASP A 369 6.61 13.82 0.96
N VAL A 370 7.60 14.31 1.70
CA VAL A 370 7.53 14.40 3.16
C VAL A 370 6.53 15.47 3.59
N VAL A 371 6.58 16.65 2.96
CA VAL A 371 5.65 17.75 3.25
C VAL A 371 4.21 17.34 2.95
N VAL A 372 3.95 16.76 1.78
CA VAL A 372 2.61 16.27 1.41
C VAL A 372 2.15 15.17 2.36
N THR A 373 3.03 14.25 2.77
CA THR A 373 2.68 13.20 3.75
C THR A 373 2.32 13.79 5.12
N LYS A 374 3.07 14.78 5.62
CA LYS A 374 2.71 15.49 6.87
C LYS A 374 1.31 16.13 6.77
N LEU A 375 1.01 16.80 5.65
CA LEU A 375 -0.30 17.43 5.43
C LEU A 375 -1.43 16.39 5.34
N LYS A 376 -1.22 15.28 4.64
CA LYS A 376 -2.16 14.14 4.57
C LYS A 376 -2.51 13.61 5.96
N LEU A 377 -1.49 13.34 6.78
CA LEU A 377 -1.67 12.76 8.10
C LEU A 377 -2.39 13.71 9.05
N LEU A 378 -2.15 15.03 8.96
CA LEU A 378 -2.91 16.02 9.74
C LEU A 378 -4.41 16.00 9.43
N VAL A 379 -4.78 15.82 8.16
CA VAL A 379 -6.19 15.68 7.76
C VAL A 379 -6.74 14.34 8.22
N TRP A 380 -6.02 13.25 7.94
CA TRP A 380 -6.43 11.89 8.28
C TRP A 380 -6.61 11.66 9.79
N LEU A 381 -5.81 12.30 10.65
CA LEU A 381 -5.98 12.24 12.10
C LEU A 381 -7.35 12.75 12.58
N THR A 382 -8.01 13.61 11.81
CA THR A 382 -9.37 14.07 12.12
C THR A 382 -10.46 13.05 11.73
N GLU A 383 -10.08 11.98 11.04
CA GLU A 383 -11.00 10.99 10.45
C GLU A 383 -10.77 9.59 11.00
N THR A 384 -9.53 9.19 11.28
CA THR A 384 -9.21 7.83 11.72
C THR A 384 -9.46 7.60 13.21
N THR A 385 -10.00 6.43 13.54
CA THR A 385 -10.05 5.93 14.92
C THR A 385 -9.05 4.79 15.16
N THR A 386 -8.48 4.24 14.09
CA THR A 386 -7.61 3.05 14.15
C THR A 386 -6.14 3.43 14.10
N GLY A 387 -5.79 4.52 13.40
CA GLY A 387 -4.42 4.91 13.12
C GLY A 387 -3.66 3.94 12.21
N ASP A 388 -4.37 3.15 11.39
CA ASP A 388 -3.81 2.21 10.44
C ASP A 388 -3.44 2.90 9.11
N ILE A 389 -2.16 2.83 8.73
CA ILE A 389 -1.63 3.47 7.52
C ILE A 389 -2.26 2.98 6.22
N SER A 390 -2.87 1.79 6.20
CA SER A 390 -3.58 1.32 5.01
C SER A 390 -4.85 2.11 4.69
N GLU A 391 -5.29 2.98 5.59
CA GLU A 391 -6.33 3.99 5.34
C GLU A 391 -5.80 5.20 4.56
N VAL A 392 -4.49 5.28 4.28
CA VAL A 392 -3.84 6.41 3.62
C VAL A 392 -3.04 5.93 2.42
N ASN A 393 -3.33 6.50 1.25
CA ASN A 393 -2.57 6.30 0.03
C ASN A 393 -1.27 7.11 0.08
N LEU A 394 -0.14 6.44 0.32
CA LEU A 394 1.19 7.05 0.32
C LEU A 394 1.90 6.91 -1.03
N SER A 395 2.70 7.93 -1.39
CA SER A 395 3.68 7.78 -2.47
C SER A 395 4.85 6.92 -1.98
N SER A 396 5.69 6.42 -2.89
CA SER A 396 6.91 5.70 -2.52
C SER A 396 7.83 6.53 -1.61
N GLY A 397 7.92 7.85 -1.83
CA GLY A 397 8.63 8.75 -0.91
C GLY A 397 7.94 8.89 0.45
N GLY A 398 6.60 8.88 0.48
CA GLY A 398 5.81 8.87 1.71
C GLY A 398 5.96 7.58 2.53
N GLU A 399 6.01 6.41 1.88
CA GLU A 399 6.28 5.12 2.53
C GLU A 399 7.67 5.08 3.17
N LEU A 400 8.67 5.70 2.54
CA LEU A 400 10.00 5.83 3.13
C LEU A 400 9.97 6.71 4.38
N PHE A 401 9.22 7.82 4.33
CA PHE A 401 9.04 8.72 5.47
C PHE A 401 8.26 8.07 6.62
N TRP A 402 7.27 7.20 6.30
CA TRP A 402 6.50 6.43 7.28
C TRP A 402 7.40 5.62 8.24
N ASN A 403 8.54 5.10 7.77
CA ASN A 403 9.47 4.37 8.63
C ASN A 403 9.99 5.16 9.84
N ARG A 404 9.97 6.51 9.79
CA ARG A 404 10.39 7.38 10.90
C ARG A 404 9.31 7.54 11.98
N MET A 405 8.04 7.27 11.66
CA MET A 405 6.88 7.51 12.54
C MET A 405 6.02 6.29 12.81
N LYS A 406 6.29 5.15 12.15
CA LYS A 406 5.63 3.88 12.45
C LYS A 406 5.91 3.45 13.89
N HIS A 407 4.96 2.73 14.48
CA HIS A 407 5.11 2.19 15.82
C HIS A 407 6.09 1.00 15.81
N THR A 408 7.09 1.04 16.70
CA THR A 408 8.13 -0.02 16.84
C THR A 408 8.15 -0.65 18.23
N GLY A 409 7.19 -0.29 19.09
CA GLY A 409 7.32 -0.48 20.54
C GLY A 409 8.09 0.69 21.17
N TRP A 410 8.25 0.63 22.49
CA TRP A 410 9.06 1.59 23.25
C TRP A 410 10.38 0.93 23.63
N TYR A 411 11.49 1.56 23.24
CA TYR A 411 12.80 1.22 23.73
C TYR A 411 13.00 1.67 25.17
N LEU A 412 12.65 2.94 25.41
CA LEU A 412 12.52 3.51 26.75
C LEU A 412 11.23 2.99 27.39
N SER A 413 10.92 3.44 28.59
CA SER A 413 9.64 3.22 29.24
C SER A 413 8.54 3.88 28.43
N ALA A 414 7.45 3.15 28.22
CA ALA A 414 6.23 3.69 27.63
C ALA A 414 5.69 4.93 28.36
N GLN A 415 6.08 5.16 29.63
CA GLN A 415 5.72 6.36 30.39
C GLN A 415 6.36 7.65 29.84
N HIS A 416 7.41 7.55 29.02
CA HIS A 416 8.00 8.69 28.31
C HIS A 416 7.18 9.10 27.09
N ASP A 417 6.22 8.27 26.65
CA ASP A 417 5.35 8.61 25.54
C ASP A 417 4.14 9.40 26.07
N PRO A 418 4.05 10.73 25.82
CA PRO A 418 2.95 11.55 26.30
C PRO A 418 1.62 11.22 25.59
N TRP A 419 1.67 10.40 24.54
CA TRP A 419 0.53 9.92 23.77
C TRP A 419 0.07 8.53 24.18
N LEU A 420 0.63 7.94 25.25
CA LEU A 420 0.38 6.56 25.66
C LEU A 420 -1.12 6.18 25.77
N ASP A 421 -1.96 7.07 26.29
CA ASP A 421 -3.42 6.87 26.43
C ASP A 421 -4.18 7.00 25.10
N TYR A 422 -3.55 7.64 24.12
CA TYR A 422 -4.06 7.85 22.77
C TYR A 422 -3.31 7.01 21.74
N ASP A 423 -2.49 6.05 22.15
CA ASP A 423 -1.73 5.21 21.22
C ASP A 423 -2.66 4.31 20.38
N PHE A 424 -2.43 4.30 19.08
CA PHE A 424 -3.26 3.57 18.14
C PHE A 424 -3.04 2.06 18.23
N TYR A 425 -1.80 1.60 18.31
CA TYR A 425 -1.51 0.18 18.38
C TYR A 425 -2.08 -0.45 19.66
N ARG A 426 -1.87 0.17 20.83
CA ARG A 426 -2.43 -0.29 22.10
C ARG A 426 -3.96 -0.35 22.07
N TYR A 427 -4.60 0.67 21.50
CA TYR A 427 -6.05 0.67 21.37
C TYR A 427 -6.55 -0.53 20.55
N ASN A 428 -5.98 -0.79 19.37
CA ASN A 428 -6.38 -1.91 18.52
C ASN A 428 -6.01 -3.27 19.14
N TYR A 429 -4.89 -3.35 19.87
CA TYR A 429 -4.52 -4.55 20.61
C TYR A 429 -5.52 -4.86 21.74
N GLU A 430 -5.90 -3.87 22.55
CA GLU A 430 -6.92 -4.07 23.60
C GLU A 430 -8.29 -4.43 23.00
N GLN A 431 -8.70 -3.81 21.89
CA GLN A 431 -9.91 -4.21 21.14
C GLN A 431 -9.86 -5.69 20.72
N SER A 432 -8.70 -6.16 20.25
CA SER A 432 -8.53 -7.55 19.83
C SER A 432 -8.73 -8.57 20.95
N ARG A 433 -8.46 -8.20 22.21
CA ARG A 433 -8.66 -9.06 23.39
C ARG A 433 -10.13 -9.28 23.72
N HIS A 434 -11.00 -8.36 23.30
CA HIS A 434 -12.44 -8.39 23.53
C HIS A 434 -13.24 -8.84 22.30
N ALA A 435 -12.56 -9.20 21.22
CA ALA A 435 -13.20 -9.63 19.97
C ALA A 435 -13.73 -11.06 20.06
N ASP A 436 -14.88 -11.32 19.43
CA ASP A 436 -15.32 -12.67 19.11
C ASP A 436 -14.52 -13.22 17.91
N LEU A 437 -14.28 -12.36 16.90
CA LEU A 437 -13.52 -12.67 15.70
C LEU A 437 -12.35 -11.71 15.56
N LEU A 438 -11.13 -12.26 15.56
CA LEU A 438 -9.90 -11.50 15.34
C LEU A 438 -9.38 -11.75 13.93
N ILE A 439 -9.46 -10.75 13.06
CA ILE A 439 -8.99 -10.82 11.68
C ILE A 439 -7.54 -10.35 11.62
N VAL A 440 -6.66 -11.17 11.04
CA VAL A 440 -5.22 -10.91 10.85
C VAL A 440 -4.77 -11.38 9.47
N ASN A 441 -3.54 -11.04 9.04
CA ASN A 441 -2.99 -11.60 7.80
C ASN A 441 -2.17 -12.85 8.14
N HIS A 442 -1.84 -13.65 7.13
CA HIS A 442 -0.96 -14.81 7.33
C HIS A 442 0.38 -14.39 7.93
N ALA A 443 0.96 -13.28 7.47
CA ALA A 443 2.26 -12.79 7.93
C ALA A 443 2.29 -12.51 9.45
N LEU A 444 1.28 -11.83 10.00
CA LEU A 444 1.17 -11.52 11.42
C LEU A 444 0.87 -12.76 12.25
N LEU A 445 -0.03 -13.63 11.77
CA LEU A 445 -0.33 -14.90 12.41
C LEU A 445 0.94 -15.75 12.55
N LEU A 446 1.73 -15.84 11.49
CA LEU A 446 3.00 -16.55 11.49
C LEU A 446 4.04 -15.81 12.35
N ALA A 447 4.02 -14.48 12.38
CA ALA A 447 4.91 -13.70 13.23
C ALA A 447 4.72 -13.99 14.72
N ASP A 448 3.47 -14.15 15.14
CA ASP A 448 3.08 -14.51 16.50
C ASP A 448 3.68 -15.87 16.93
N HIS A 449 3.68 -16.87 16.04
CA HIS A 449 4.09 -18.24 16.36
C HIS A 449 5.59 -18.50 16.17
N PHE A 450 6.23 -17.77 15.26
CA PHE A 450 7.66 -17.90 14.98
C PHE A 450 8.49 -16.91 15.82
N GLY A 451 7.85 -15.92 16.45
CA GLY A 451 8.47 -14.94 17.33
C GLY A 451 8.76 -15.47 18.73
N LYS A 452 9.54 -14.71 19.51
CA LYS A 452 9.80 -15.01 20.92
C LYS A 452 8.72 -14.48 21.87
N GLN A 453 7.92 -13.54 21.40
CA GLN A 453 6.88 -12.86 22.17
C GLN A 453 5.55 -13.01 21.42
N ALA A 454 4.48 -13.31 22.16
CA ALA A 454 3.14 -13.31 21.62
C ALA A 454 2.75 -11.89 21.21
N ILE A 455 2.21 -11.77 20.00
CA ILE A 455 1.72 -10.55 19.37
C ILE A 455 0.19 -10.54 19.39
N LEU A 456 -0.44 -11.70 19.33
CA LEU A 456 -1.89 -11.88 19.36
C LEU A 456 -2.38 -12.20 20.78
N PRO A 457 -3.66 -11.91 21.10
CA PRO A 457 -4.30 -12.42 22.31
C PRO A 457 -4.38 -13.96 22.28
N ASP A 458 -4.59 -14.58 23.45
CA ASP A 458 -4.75 -16.03 23.55
C ASP A 458 -5.97 -16.53 22.74
N TYR A 459 -5.77 -17.62 21.99
CA TYR A 459 -6.84 -18.26 21.21
C TYR A 459 -6.54 -19.75 21.00
N GLU A 460 -7.60 -20.53 20.82
CA GLU A 460 -7.51 -21.99 20.65
C GLU A 460 -7.88 -22.48 19.24
N VAL A 461 -8.68 -21.68 18.51
CA VAL A 461 -9.21 -21.99 17.19
C VAL A 461 -8.79 -20.93 16.18
N ALA A 462 -8.27 -21.38 15.03
CA ALA A 462 -7.97 -20.50 13.90
C ALA A 462 -8.65 -20.99 12.61
N VAL A 463 -9.04 -20.04 11.76
CA VAL A 463 -9.45 -20.27 10.38
C VAL A 463 -8.43 -19.60 9.47
N ILE A 464 -7.86 -20.37 8.56
CA ILE A 464 -6.92 -19.94 7.52
C ILE A 464 -7.71 -19.93 6.20
N ASP A 465 -8.15 -18.76 5.78
CA ASP A 465 -8.74 -18.54 4.47
C ASP A 465 -7.63 -18.35 3.43
N GLU A 466 -7.93 -18.67 2.16
CA GLU A 466 -6.94 -18.75 1.10
C GLU A 466 -5.70 -19.56 1.48
N ALA A 467 -5.91 -20.67 2.21
CA ALA A 467 -4.87 -21.51 2.81
C ALA A 467 -3.85 -22.08 1.81
N HIS A 468 -4.14 -22.04 0.51
CA HIS A 468 -3.18 -22.36 -0.54
C HIS A 468 -1.95 -21.46 -0.56
N HIS A 469 -2.04 -20.25 -0.01
CA HIS A 469 -0.92 -19.32 0.18
C HIS A 469 -0.23 -19.44 1.54
N PHE A 470 -0.75 -20.25 2.47
CA PHE A 470 -0.27 -20.23 3.85
C PHE A 470 1.15 -20.81 3.99
N ALA A 471 1.43 -21.92 3.31
CA ALA A 471 2.78 -22.51 3.29
C ALA A 471 3.80 -21.54 2.66
N ASP A 472 3.42 -20.86 1.57
CA ASP A 472 4.25 -19.87 0.90
C ASP A 472 4.52 -18.67 1.80
N SER A 473 3.50 -18.17 2.50
CA SER A 473 3.62 -17.08 3.48
C SER A 473 4.58 -17.43 4.62
N ALA A 474 4.56 -18.69 5.07
CA ALA A 474 5.51 -19.17 6.06
C ALA A 474 6.94 -19.26 5.50
N ARG A 475 7.11 -19.60 4.22
CA ARG A 475 8.43 -19.66 3.56
C ARG A 475 8.99 -18.26 3.31
N ASP A 476 8.14 -17.31 2.95
CA ASP A 476 8.49 -15.91 2.72
C ASP A 476 9.05 -15.25 3.98
N ARG A 477 8.59 -15.62 5.17
CA ARG A 477 9.19 -15.15 6.45
C ARG A 477 10.66 -15.54 6.60
N GLY A 478 11.08 -16.63 5.98
CA GLY A 478 12.49 -17.06 5.95
C GLY A 478 13.26 -16.54 4.74
N THR A 479 12.67 -15.67 3.92
CA THR A 479 13.27 -15.15 2.70
C THR A 479 13.97 -13.83 2.96
N PHE A 480 15.25 -13.76 2.60
CA PHE A 480 16.05 -12.55 2.69
C PHE A 480 16.36 -11.98 1.31
N ILE A 481 16.29 -10.66 1.18
CA ILE A 481 16.74 -9.95 -0.03
C ILE A 481 17.72 -8.84 0.35
N LEU A 482 18.95 -8.95 -0.17
CA LEU A 482 19.96 -7.91 -0.09
C LEU A 482 20.13 -7.24 -1.45
N SER A 483 19.98 -5.92 -1.51
CA SER A 483 20.26 -5.14 -2.72
C SER A 483 21.24 -4.01 -2.42
N TYR A 484 21.98 -3.58 -3.45
CA TYR A 484 22.92 -2.47 -3.33
C TYR A 484 22.19 -1.19 -2.88
N ARG A 485 20.98 -0.97 -3.41
CA ARG A 485 20.13 0.17 -3.03
C ARG A 485 19.73 0.12 -1.56
N LYS A 486 19.39 -1.05 -1.01
CA LYS A 486 19.04 -1.20 0.41
C LYS A 486 20.21 -0.77 1.29
N ILE A 487 21.43 -1.26 1.04
CA ILE A 487 22.58 -0.86 1.86
C ILE A 487 22.89 0.64 1.72
N LYS A 488 22.90 1.18 0.50
CA LYS A 488 23.13 2.62 0.29
C LYS A 488 22.05 3.49 0.93
N TYR A 489 20.80 3.04 0.98
CA TYR A 489 19.72 3.72 1.67
C TYR A 489 19.99 3.85 3.18
N PHE A 490 20.32 2.73 3.85
CA PHE A 490 20.65 2.75 5.28
C PHE A 490 21.88 3.61 5.58
N LEU A 491 22.91 3.56 4.72
CA LEU A 491 24.08 4.43 4.84
C LEU A 491 23.74 5.91 4.67
N ASN A 492 22.85 6.26 3.75
CA ASN A 492 22.40 7.64 3.56
C ASN A 492 21.57 8.15 4.74
N GLN A 493 20.76 7.28 5.37
CA GLN A 493 20.00 7.62 6.58
C GLN A 493 20.92 7.83 7.78
N LEU A 494 21.87 6.91 8.01
CA LEU A 494 22.89 7.07 9.05
C LEU A 494 23.67 8.38 8.83
N GLY A 495 24.09 8.61 7.59
CA GLY A 495 24.80 9.81 7.15
C GLY A 495 26.23 9.88 7.64
N SER A 496 26.69 11.09 7.97
CA SER A 496 28.04 11.35 8.46
C SER A 496 28.03 12.49 9.48
N LEU A 497 29.10 12.62 10.26
CA LEU A 497 29.24 13.69 11.25
C LEU A 497 29.26 15.11 10.64
N GLU A 498 29.57 15.23 9.35
CA GLU A 498 29.68 16.51 8.63
C GLU A 498 28.35 17.01 8.04
N LYS A 499 27.34 16.14 7.93
CA LYS A 499 26.03 16.46 7.33
C LYS A 499 24.95 16.38 8.40
N TYR A 500 23.93 17.22 8.31
CA TYR A 500 22.76 17.15 9.19
C TYR A 500 22.01 15.83 8.95
N SER A 501 22.41 14.79 9.69
CA SER A 501 22.02 13.39 9.52
C SER A 501 21.82 12.72 10.88
N LEU A 502 21.35 11.47 10.89
CA LEU A 502 21.11 10.72 12.13
C LEU A 502 22.37 10.68 13.01
N LEU A 503 23.53 10.40 12.41
CA LEU A 503 24.81 10.34 13.12
C LEU A 503 25.23 11.70 13.71
N ALA A 504 25.05 12.79 12.97
CA ALA A 504 25.36 14.13 13.48
C ALA A 504 24.43 14.52 14.65
N LYS A 505 23.14 14.17 14.58
CA LYS A 505 22.20 14.39 15.70
C LYS A 505 22.56 13.52 16.91
N MET A 506 22.96 12.26 16.72
CA MET A 506 23.50 11.43 17.80
C MET A 506 24.72 12.08 18.46
N ALA A 507 25.62 12.69 17.68
CA ALA A 507 26.77 13.39 18.21
C ALA A 507 26.42 14.65 19.02
N MET A 508 25.29 15.30 18.72
CA MET A 508 24.78 16.40 19.54
C MET A 508 24.29 15.89 20.91
N LEU A 509 23.61 14.74 20.96
CA LEU A 509 23.16 14.13 22.22
C LEU A 509 24.30 13.50 23.04
N PHE A 510 25.29 12.93 22.36
CA PHE A 510 26.40 12.21 22.97
C PHE A 510 27.77 12.80 22.59
N PRO A 511 28.06 14.07 22.92
CA PRO A 511 29.22 14.80 22.39
C PRO A 511 30.59 14.22 22.79
N GLN A 512 30.63 13.35 23.80
CA GLN A 512 31.86 12.70 24.29
C GLN A 512 31.90 11.19 24.01
N ALA A 513 30.96 10.66 23.23
CA ALA A 513 30.94 9.23 22.92
C ALA A 513 31.92 8.89 21.79
N GLU A 514 33.08 8.32 22.14
CA GLU A 514 34.10 7.82 21.18
C GLU A 514 33.49 6.85 20.15
N MET A 515 32.47 6.09 20.56
CA MET A 515 31.69 5.13 19.77
C MET A 515 31.09 5.73 18.48
N LEU A 516 30.85 7.05 18.45
CA LEU A 516 30.32 7.74 17.26
C LEU A 516 31.34 7.85 16.13
N TYR A 517 32.62 8.02 16.48
CA TYR A 517 33.70 8.02 15.51
C TYR A 517 33.88 6.62 14.91
N ASP A 518 33.81 5.59 15.75
CA ASP A 518 33.86 4.19 15.28
C ASP A 518 32.66 3.88 14.37
N LEU A 519 31.47 4.39 14.69
CA LEU A 519 30.27 4.25 13.86
C LEU A 519 30.41 4.95 12.50
N ASP A 520 30.95 6.18 12.46
CA ASP A 520 31.23 6.91 11.21
C ASP A 520 32.20 6.13 10.32
N VAL A 521 33.29 5.64 10.91
CA VAL A 521 34.32 4.83 10.22
C VAL A 521 33.73 3.51 9.72
N ALA A 522 32.92 2.81 10.52
CA ALA A 522 32.25 1.59 10.13
C ALA A 522 31.28 1.83 8.96
N GLY A 523 30.51 2.93 9.00
CA GLY A 523 29.61 3.35 7.92
C GLY A 523 30.35 3.60 6.60
N PHE A 524 31.47 4.33 6.65
CA PHE A 524 32.30 4.57 5.47
C PHE A 524 32.84 3.26 4.88
N LYS A 525 33.47 2.42 5.71
CA LYS A 525 34.02 1.12 5.28
C LYS A 525 32.94 0.18 4.75
N LEU A 526 31.74 0.20 5.33
CA LEU A 526 30.60 -0.57 4.87
C LEU A 526 30.19 -0.14 3.45
N GLY A 527 30.25 1.16 3.16
CA GLY A 527 30.01 1.70 1.82
C GLY A 527 30.94 1.10 0.76
N GLU A 528 32.24 0.98 1.06
CA GLU A 528 33.25 0.37 0.19
C GLU A 528 33.09 -1.15 0.08
N ALA A 529 32.93 -1.84 1.21
CA ALA A 529 32.75 -3.30 1.25
C ALA A 529 31.49 -3.76 0.50
N SER A 530 30.43 -2.94 0.55
CA SER A 530 29.19 -3.22 -0.18
C SER A 530 29.41 -3.11 -1.68
N GLU A 531 30.14 -2.09 -2.14
CA GLU A 531 30.46 -1.95 -3.57
C GLU A 531 31.32 -3.12 -4.07
N GLU A 532 32.33 -3.52 -3.28
CA GLU A 532 33.14 -4.72 -3.53
C GLU A 532 32.29 -5.98 -3.69
N LEU A 533 31.36 -6.26 -2.76
CA LEU A 533 30.45 -7.41 -2.84
C LEU A 533 29.66 -7.43 -4.15
N PHE A 534 29.05 -6.31 -4.54
CA PHE A 534 28.24 -6.27 -5.75
C PHE A 534 29.05 -6.33 -7.04
N VAL A 535 30.30 -5.87 -7.04
CA VAL A 535 31.25 -6.11 -8.15
C VAL A 535 31.56 -7.60 -8.26
N VAL A 536 31.89 -8.27 -7.16
CA VAL A 536 32.17 -9.73 -7.14
C VAL A 536 30.96 -10.53 -7.66
N LEU A 537 29.74 -10.18 -7.24
CA LEU A 537 28.52 -10.81 -7.77
C LEU A 537 28.35 -10.59 -9.28
N GLN A 538 28.66 -9.38 -9.76
CA GLN A 538 28.54 -9.06 -11.18
C GLN A 538 29.52 -9.89 -12.01
N ASP A 539 30.74 -10.05 -11.53
CA ASP A 539 31.76 -10.83 -12.20
C ASP A 539 31.46 -12.33 -12.16
N TYR A 540 30.97 -12.84 -11.01
CA TYR A 540 30.46 -14.20 -10.91
C TYR A 540 29.34 -14.47 -11.92
N ALA A 541 28.38 -13.54 -12.05
CA ALA A 541 27.29 -13.67 -13.00
C ALA A 541 27.79 -13.75 -14.46
N LYS A 542 28.79 -12.93 -14.83
CA LYS A 542 29.41 -12.94 -16.16
C LYS A 542 30.07 -14.29 -16.45
N GLN A 543 30.77 -14.86 -15.47
CA GLN A 543 31.51 -16.13 -15.61
C GLN A 543 30.59 -17.36 -15.72
N THR A 544 29.49 -17.38 -14.98
CA THR A 544 28.57 -18.53 -14.87
C THR A 544 27.44 -18.54 -15.90
N LYS A 545 27.45 -17.61 -16.86
CA LYS A 545 26.34 -17.35 -17.80
C LYS A 545 25.02 -16.96 -17.12
N LEU A 546 24.98 -16.81 -15.79
CA LEU A 546 23.82 -16.25 -15.07
C LEU A 546 23.52 -14.82 -15.51
N TYR A 547 24.53 -14.10 -16.01
CA TYR A 547 24.36 -12.78 -16.63
C TYR A 547 23.38 -12.78 -17.80
N GLN A 548 23.09 -13.93 -18.43
CA GLN A 548 22.10 -14.02 -19.52
C GLN A 548 20.65 -14.16 -19.02
N LEU A 549 20.46 -14.41 -17.72
CA LEU A 549 19.17 -14.63 -17.08
C LEU A 549 18.78 -13.41 -16.24
N GLU A 550 17.49 -13.08 -16.17
CA GLU A 550 16.98 -12.10 -15.19
C GLU A 550 17.11 -12.61 -13.75
N ARG A 551 17.08 -13.94 -13.58
CA ARG A 551 17.25 -14.65 -12.32
C ARG A 551 18.16 -15.86 -12.50
N GLY A 552 19.25 -15.91 -11.73
CA GLY A 552 20.23 -16.99 -11.75
C GLY A 552 20.40 -17.64 -10.39
N LEU A 553 20.37 -18.97 -10.31
CA LEU A 553 20.68 -19.70 -9.07
C LEU A 553 22.19 -19.63 -8.80
N ILE A 554 22.58 -19.10 -7.63
CA ILE A 554 23.99 -19.02 -7.18
C ILE A 554 24.38 -20.27 -6.41
N SER A 555 23.51 -20.74 -5.51
CA SER A 555 23.78 -21.88 -4.64
C SER A 555 22.45 -22.55 -4.25
N ASN A 556 22.52 -23.87 -4.07
CA ASN A 556 21.54 -24.64 -3.33
C ASN A 556 22.32 -25.40 -2.26
N SER A 557 22.05 -25.13 -0.98
CA SER A 557 22.84 -25.66 0.14
C SER A 557 22.92 -27.18 0.19
N GLU A 558 22.03 -27.91 -0.51
CA GLU A 558 22.11 -29.37 -0.65
C GLU A 558 23.19 -29.84 -1.64
N ARG A 559 23.63 -28.99 -2.57
CA ARG A 559 24.46 -29.40 -3.72
C ARG A 559 25.75 -28.59 -3.88
N GLU A 560 25.73 -27.28 -3.62
CA GLU A 560 26.88 -26.40 -3.86
C GLU A 560 26.96 -25.30 -2.78
N PRO A 561 28.10 -25.17 -2.07
CA PRO A 561 28.30 -24.09 -1.11
C PRO A 561 28.42 -22.72 -1.81
N LEU A 562 28.35 -21.64 -1.03
CA LEU A 562 28.57 -20.30 -1.55
C LEU A 562 30.01 -20.17 -2.10
N PRO A 563 30.24 -19.57 -3.28
CA PRO A 563 31.59 -19.35 -3.79
C PRO A 563 32.43 -18.50 -2.82
N ASP A 564 33.69 -18.89 -2.62
CA ASP A 564 34.60 -18.30 -1.63
C ASP A 564 34.68 -16.76 -1.74
N ASP A 565 34.86 -16.22 -2.95
CA ASP A 565 34.94 -14.76 -3.15
C ASP A 565 33.66 -14.02 -2.72
N ILE A 566 32.49 -14.61 -3.01
CA ILE A 566 31.20 -14.06 -2.58
C ILE A 566 31.06 -14.18 -1.06
N PHE A 567 31.47 -15.31 -0.48
CA PHE A 567 31.46 -15.53 0.97
C PHE A 567 32.32 -14.49 1.70
N TYR A 568 33.58 -14.29 1.30
CA TYR A 568 34.48 -13.36 1.95
C TYR A 568 34.01 -11.91 1.82
N ALA A 569 33.53 -11.50 0.65
CA ALA A 569 32.98 -10.15 0.44
C ALA A 569 31.72 -9.93 1.28
N ALA A 570 30.80 -10.91 1.32
CA ALA A 570 29.59 -10.84 2.13
C ALA A 570 29.89 -10.87 3.65
N GLU A 571 30.88 -11.65 4.07
CA GLU A 571 31.33 -11.71 5.46
C GLU A 571 31.91 -10.36 5.91
N LYS A 572 32.67 -9.67 5.05
CA LYS A 572 33.18 -8.32 5.34
C LYS A 572 32.04 -7.32 5.55
N VAL A 573 31.02 -7.35 4.69
CA VAL A 573 29.79 -6.53 4.85
C VAL A 573 29.08 -6.86 6.17
N TYR A 574 28.89 -8.14 6.48
CA TYR A 574 28.28 -8.59 7.74
C TYR A 574 29.03 -8.09 8.98
N LYS A 575 30.37 -8.20 8.99
CA LYS A 575 31.19 -7.74 10.12
C LYS A 575 31.02 -6.24 10.38
N LEU A 576 31.00 -5.44 9.32
CA LEU A 576 30.83 -3.97 9.41
C LEU A 576 29.41 -3.58 9.81
N LEU A 577 28.40 -4.27 9.28
CA LEU A 577 27.01 -4.09 9.72
C LEU A 577 26.87 -4.39 11.22
N ARG A 578 27.43 -5.51 11.68
CA ARG A 578 27.41 -5.90 13.09
C ARG A 578 28.17 -4.91 13.96
N GLU A 579 29.32 -4.43 13.52
CA GLU A 579 30.09 -3.40 14.24
C GLU A 579 29.27 -2.13 14.43
N ALA A 580 28.66 -1.60 13.37
CA ALA A 580 27.78 -0.43 13.45
C ALA A 580 26.58 -0.66 14.39
N ALA A 581 25.95 -1.84 14.32
CA ALA A 581 24.85 -2.21 15.20
C ALA A 581 25.26 -2.22 16.68
N LEU A 582 26.45 -2.75 17.00
CA LEU A 582 26.97 -2.76 18.37
C LEU A 582 27.23 -1.35 18.89
N GLN A 583 27.74 -0.44 18.07
CA GLN A 583 27.96 0.95 18.49
C GLN A 583 26.64 1.68 18.77
N MET A 584 25.65 1.51 17.89
CA MET A 584 24.30 2.07 18.08
C MET A 584 23.61 1.49 19.32
N ASP A 585 23.70 0.17 19.53
CA ASP A 585 23.14 -0.48 20.73
C ASP A 585 23.81 0.02 22.01
N ALA A 586 25.13 0.19 22.01
CA ALA A 586 25.85 0.76 23.15
C ALA A 586 25.48 2.22 23.44
N LEU A 587 25.21 3.03 22.41
CA LEU A 587 24.68 4.39 22.57
C LEU A 587 23.30 4.38 23.22
N LEU A 588 22.39 3.57 22.69
CA LEU A 588 21.04 3.43 23.22
C LEU A 588 21.04 2.88 24.66
N ALA A 589 21.93 1.94 24.98
CA ALA A 589 22.06 1.40 26.34
C ALA A 589 22.49 2.49 27.34
N LYS A 590 23.40 3.41 26.94
CA LYS A 590 23.73 4.59 27.74
C LYS A 590 22.51 5.49 27.92
N ALA A 591 21.79 5.76 26.83
CA ALA A 591 20.57 6.56 26.87
C ALA A 591 19.53 6.00 27.85
N LYS A 592 19.32 4.68 27.82
CA LYS A 592 18.40 3.97 28.72
C LYS A 592 18.84 3.98 30.18
N ALA A 593 20.15 3.98 30.45
CA ALA A 593 20.65 4.09 31.82
C ALA A 593 20.37 5.48 32.43
N GLU A 594 20.26 6.50 31.58
CA GLU A 594 20.01 7.91 31.94
C GLU A 594 18.60 8.36 31.54
N GLU A 595 17.66 7.41 31.45
CA GLU A 595 16.35 7.63 30.83
C GLU A 595 15.56 8.83 31.40
N THR A 596 15.72 9.12 32.70
CA THR A 596 15.05 10.25 33.37
C THR A 596 15.59 11.63 33.00
N ASN A 597 16.71 11.71 32.28
CA ASN A 597 17.41 12.95 31.99
C ASN A 597 17.03 13.55 30.62
N TRP A 598 16.42 12.76 29.74
CA TRP A 598 16.09 13.18 28.39
C TRP A 598 14.81 14.00 28.38
N ASP A 599 14.82 15.08 27.61
CA ASP A 599 13.58 15.77 27.27
C ASP A 599 12.75 14.96 26.24
N GLU A 600 11.58 15.48 25.89
CA GLU A 600 10.67 14.81 24.96
C GLU A 600 11.25 14.71 23.53
N ALA A 601 11.93 15.74 23.04
CA ALA A 601 12.50 15.73 21.69
C ALA A 601 13.68 14.75 21.60
N GLU A 602 14.51 14.73 22.64
CA GLU A 602 15.62 13.78 22.79
C GLU A 602 15.09 12.34 22.89
N SER A 603 14.04 12.10 23.70
CA SER A 603 13.40 10.78 23.85
C SER A 603 12.82 10.26 22.54
N ALA A 604 12.11 11.10 21.78
CA ALA A 604 11.57 10.70 20.49
C ALA A 604 12.67 10.39 19.46
N PHE A 605 13.76 11.17 19.48
CA PHE A 605 14.90 10.89 18.61
C PHE A 605 15.61 9.58 18.99
N LEU A 606 15.72 9.25 20.29
CA LEU A 606 16.21 7.94 20.73
C LEU A 606 15.32 6.78 20.26
N GLU A 607 13.99 6.96 20.25
CA GLU A 607 13.06 5.97 19.68
C GLU A 607 13.16 5.87 18.15
N GLU A 608 13.53 6.95 17.45
CA GLU A 608 13.88 6.93 16.02
C GLU A 608 15.16 6.13 15.79
N ILE A 609 16.21 6.35 16.60
CA ILE A 609 17.46 5.59 16.55
C ILE A 609 17.20 4.10 16.80
N TYR A 610 16.37 3.76 17.79
CA TYR A 610 16.03 2.38 18.07
C TYR A 610 15.29 1.72 16.91
N ALA A 611 14.32 2.40 16.31
CA ALA A 611 13.63 1.91 15.12
C ALA A 611 14.61 1.64 13.97
N PHE A 612 15.54 2.56 13.73
CA PHE A 612 16.60 2.39 12.73
C PHE A 612 17.53 1.22 13.06
N LEU A 613 17.89 1.02 14.34
CA LEU A 613 18.70 -0.10 14.79
C LEU A 613 18.01 -1.45 14.57
N LEU A 614 16.70 -1.56 14.81
CA LEU A 614 15.94 -2.79 14.56
C LEU A 614 16.01 -3.20 13.09
N ASP A 615 15.73 -2.26 12.18
CA ASP A 615 15.79 -2.50 10.73
C ASP A 615 17.24 -2.86 10.29
N TRP A 616 18.25 -2.26 10.92
CA TRP A 616 19.66 -2.56 10.69
C TRP A 616 20.07 -3.95 11.19
N GLN A 617 19.61 -4.34 12.39
CA GLN A 617 19.86 -5.64 12.99
C GLN A 617 19.19 -6.76 12.19
N GLU A 618 17.95 -6.56 11.72
CA GLU A 618 17.27 -7.52 10.85
C GLU A 618 18.10 -7.79 9.58
N MET A 619 18.56 -6.75 8.89
CA MET A 619 19.43 -6.89 7.72
C MET A 619 20.76 -7.61 8.05
N THR A 620 21.31 -7.36 9.24
CA THR A 620 22.55 -7.99 9.72
C THR A 620 22.36 -9.47 9.98
N ASP A 621 21.29 -9.84 10.70
CA ASP A 621 20.95 -11.21 11.08
C ASP A 621 20.58 -12.05 9.86
N ASP A 622 19.85 -11.47 8.91
CA ASP A 622 19.51 -12.16 7.67
C ASP A 622 20.73 -12.42 6.78
N LEU A 623 21.64 -11.44 6.68
CA LEU A 623 22.92 -11.65 5.99
C LEU A 623 23.75 -12.73 6.68
N ALA A 624 23.76 -12.76 8.02
CA ALA A 624 24.42 -13.80 8.78
C ALA A 624 23.82 -15.19 8.50
N GLN A 625 22.48 -15.28 8.44
CA GLN A 625 21.77 -16.52 8.08
C GLN A 625 22.13 -16.98 6.67
N MET A 626 22.24 -16.04 5.72
CA MET A 626 22.62 -16.31 4.33
C MET A 626 24.04 -16.88 4.20
N ILE A 627 25.02 -16.31 4.92
CA ILE A 627 26.44 -16.70 4.77
C ILE A 627 26.82 -17.93 5.61
N TYR A 628 26.25 -18.11 6.81
CA TYR A 628 26.68 -19.14 7.76
C TYR A 628 25.82 -20.41 7.78
N GLN A 629 24.84 -20.55 6.88
CA GLN A 629 24.09 -21.79 6.59
C GLN A 629 23.70 -22.63 7.83
N LYS A 630 22.86 -22.07 8.71
CA LYS A 630 22.26 -22.83 9.83
C LYS A 630 20.92 -23.49 9.49
N ILE A 631 20.41 -23.32 8.27
CA ILE A 631 19.09 -23.81 7.87
C ILE A 631 19.29 -24.97 6.88
N PRO A 632 18.74 -26.16 7.14
CA PRO A 632 18.72 -27.23 6.16
C PRO A 632 17.86 -26.77 4.98
N VAL A 633 18.46 -26.73 3.78
CA VAL A 633 17.78 -26.50 2.50
C VAL A 633 17.43 -25.02 2.19
N GLN A 634 18.44 -24.24 1.79
CA GLN A 634 18.32 -22.85 1.33
C GLN A 634 18.77 -22.70 -0.14
N ALA A 635 18.00 -21.96 -0.94
CA ALA A 635 18.36 -21.58 -2.30
C ALA A 635 18.73 -20.09 -2.37
N LEU A 636 19.89 -19.80 -2.96
CA LEU A 636 20.39 -18.45 -3.18
C LEU A 636 20.31 -18.12 -4.67
N SER A 637 19.69 -16.99 -5.02
CA SER A 637 19.59 -16.52 -6.40
C SER A 637 20.03 -15.06 -6.54
N LEU A 638 20.61 -14.74 -7.69
CA LEU A 638 20.97 -13.40 -8.13
C LEU A 638 19.91 -12.90 -9.11
N GLU A 639 19.42 -11.69 -8.90
CA GLU A 639 18.46 -11.04 -9.79
C GLU A 639 18.97 -9.64 -10.16
N SER A 640 18.70 -9.18 -11.39
CA SER A 640 19.06 -7.84 -11.86
C SER A 640 18.12 -7.37 -12.98
N ASP A 641 18.10 -6.05 -13.24
CA ASP A 641 17.37 -5.49 -14.37
C ASP A 641 18.03 -5.83 -15.72
N SER A 642 17.35 -5.48 -16.82
CA SER A 642 17.86 -5.72 -18.19
C SER A 642 19.17 -4.98 -18.49
N LYS A 643 19.45 -3.87 -17.80
CA LYS A 643 20.69 -3.08 -17.93
C LYS A 643 21.83 -3.64 -17.09
N ARG A 644 21.52 -4.55 -16.15
CA ARG A 644 22.45 -5.35 -15.35
C ARG A 644 23.46 -4.50 -14.58
N SER A 645 23.00 -3.34 -14.15
CA SER A 645 23.79 -2.40 -13.36
C SER A 645 23.99 -2.91 -11.94
N ILE A 646 25.11 -2.57 -11.29
CA ILE A 646 25.32 -2.85 -9.86
C ILE A 646 24.16 -2.33 -9.01
N THR A 647 23.62 -1.16 -9.39
CA THR A 647 22.52 -0.52 -8.66
C THR A 647 21.19 -1.24 -8.80
N SER A 648 21.02 -2.19 -9.72
CA SER A 648 19.81 -3.01 -9.89
C SER A 648 19.95 -4.43 -9.35
N MET A 649 21.16 -4.84 -8.94
CA MET A 649 21.42 -6.20 -8.49
C MET A 649 20.87 -6.47 -7.09
N ARG A 650 20.33 -7.68 -6.89
CA ARG A 650 19.87 -8.18 -5.60
C ARG A 650 20.19 -9.67 -5.44
N ILE A 651 20.63 -10.05 -4.24
CA ILE A 651 20.72 -11.44 -3.82
C ILE A 651 19.44 -11.78 -3.06
N LYS A 652 18.80 -12.89 -3.42
CA LYS A 652 17.62 -13.43 -2.75
C LYS A 652 17.94 -14.81 -2.20
N SER A 653 17.75 -14.98 -0.89
CA SER A 653 17.89 -16.25 -0.19
C SER A 653 16.53 -16.76 0.26
N VAL A 654 16.18 -18.02 -0.05
CA VAL A 654 14.85 -18.60 0.22
C VAL A 654 14.99 -19.94 0.93
N ARG A 655 14.20 -20.17 1.97
CA ARG A 655 14.05 -21.50 2.60
C ARG A 655 13.19 -22.39 1.72
N LEU A 656 13.68 -23.59 1.41
CA LEU A 656 12.97 -24.51 0.51
C LEU A 656 11.90 -25.32 1.25
N ASP A 657 12.10 -25.62 2.53
CA ASP A 657 11.13 -26.31 3.38
C ASP A 657 11.08 -25.68 4.79
N ASN A 658 9.87 -25.56 5.32
CA ASN A 658 9.56 -25.07 6.67
C ASN A 658 8.37 -25.82 7.29
N SER A 659 7.97 -26.94 6.70
CA SER A 659 6.80 -27.74 7.09
C SER A 659 6.88 -28.24 8.53
N GLU A 660 8.02 -28.79 8.95
CA GLU A 660 8.24 -29.28 10.32
C GLU A 660 8.15 -28.14 11.35
N GLN A 661 8.78 -27.00 11.04
CA GLN A 661 8.71 -25.83 11.91
C GLN A 661 7.27 -25.35 12.05
N LEU A 662 6.54 -25.22 10.93
CA LEU A 662 5.14 -24.79 10.92
C LEU A 662 4.25 -25.74 11.72
N LYS A 663 4.46 -27.06 11.60
CA LYS A 663 3.77 -28.06 12.41
C LYS A 663 3.96 -27.82 13.91
N GLN A 664 5.22 -27.74 14.35
CA GLN A 664 5.56 -27.65 15.76
C GLN A 664 5.17 -26.31 16.39
N THR A 665 5.36 -25.20 15.67
CA THR A 665 5.16 -23.84 16.22
C THR A 665 3.73 -23.36 16.08
N PHE A 666 2.94 -23.86 15.13
CA PHE A 666 1.57 -23.42 14.91
C PHE A 666 0.55 -24.54 15.10
N PHE A 667 0.56 -25.59 14.28
CA PHE A 667 -0.50 -26.60 14.30
C PHE A 667 -0.57 -27.36 15.64
N ASP A 668 0.57 -27.86 16.14
CA ASP A 668 0.65 -28.60 17.40
C ASP A 668 0.30 -27.73 18.64
N GLN A 669 0.34 -26.40 18.50
CA GLN A 669 0.02 -25.44 19.58
C GLN A 669 -1.47 -25.09 19.65
N LYS A 670 -2.27 -25.46 18.65
CA LYS A 670 -3.69 -25.09 18.56
C LYS A 670 -4.60 -26.30 18.70
N LYS A 671 -5.79 -26.11 19.29
CA LYS A 671 -6.77 -27.19 19.40
C LYS A 671 -7.42 -27.48 18.06
N THR A 672 -7.66 -26.46 17.24
CA THR A 672 -8.32 -26.62 15.95
C THR A 672 -7.84 -25.55 14.98
N VAL A 673 -7.36 -25.99 13.81
CA VAL A 673 -7.07 -25.11 12.69
C VAL A 673 -7.92 -25.57 11.51
N ILE A 674 -8.73 -24.66 10.99
CA ILE A 674 -9.54 -24.86 9.79
C ILE A 674 -8.80 -24.22 8.63
N LEU A 675 -8.48 -24.96 7.59
CA LEU A 675 -7.85 -24.45 6.39
C LEU A 675 -8.83 -24.54 5.24
N THR A 676 -9.07 -23.43 4.55
CA THR A 676 -10.00 -23.39 3.43
C THR A 676 -9.47 -22.55 2.27
N SER A 677 -9.76 -22.99 1.05
CA SER A 677 -9.46 -22.27 -0.19
C SER A 677 -10.36 -22.81 -1.31
N ALA A 678 -10.47 -22.07 -2.41
CA ALA A 678 -11.08 -22.58 -3.63
C ALA A 678 -10.25 -23.69 -4.30
N THR A 679 -8.95 -23.75 -4.01
CA THR A 679 -8.00 -24.70 -4.59
C THR A 679 -7.03 -25.17 -3.52
N LEU A 680 -7.25 -26.36 -2.96
CA LEU A 680 -6.34 -27.04 -2.04
C LEU A 680 -5.85 -28.39 -2.58
N THR A 681 -6.59 -29.00 -3.50
CA THR A 681 -6.31 -30.33 -4.02
C THR A 681 -5.64 -30.30 -5.39
N ILE A 682 -4.83 -31.33 -5.64
CA ILE A 682 -4.32 -31.64 -6.98
C ILE A 682 -4.96 -32.96 -7.39
N THR A 683 -5.74 -32.95 -8.48
CA THR A 683 -6.48 -34.14 -8.95
C THR A 683 -7.38 -34.76 -7.87
N GLY A 684 -7.97 -33.94 -6.99
CA GLY A 684 -8.86 -34.38 -5.91
C GLY A 684 -8.13 -34.91 -4.67
N ASP A 685 -6.83 -34.67 -4.53
CA ASP A 685 -5.99 -35.18 -3.44
C ASP A 685 -5.33 -34.05 -2.63
N PHE A 686 -5.39 -34.14 -1.29
CA PHE A 686 -4.83 -33.15 -0.36
C PHE A 686 -3.34 -33.39 -0.03
N ARG A 687 -2.73 -34.50 -0.47
CA ARG A 687 -1.33 -34.86 -0.12
C ARG A 687 -0.33 -33.75 -0.35
N PHE A 688 -0.46 -33.00 -1.45
CA PHE A 688 0.48 -31.92 -1.77
C PHE A 688 0.47 -30.80 -0.73
N ILE A 689 -0.72 -30.33 -0.33
CA ILE A 689 -0.81 -29.27 0.68
C ILE A 689 -0.45 -29.79 2.06
N CYS A 690 -0.85 -31.02 2.41
CA CYS A 690 -0.45 -31.67 3.67
C CYS A 690 1.07 -31.73 3.82
N GLN A 691 1.80 -32.12 2.76
CA GLN A 691 3.26 -32.14 2.75
C GLN A 691 3.86 -30.74 3.00
N ASN A 692 3.38 -29.72 2.30
CA ASN A 692 3.88 -28.36 2.47
C ASN A 692 3.57 -27.76 3.85
N LEU A 693 2.52 -28.23 4.52
CA LEU A 693 2.12 -27.79 5.86
C LEU A 693 2.71 -28.64 6.99
N GLY A 694 3.35 -29.78 6.68
CA GLY A 694 3.86 -30.72 7.67
C GLY A 694 2.78 -31.54 8.37
N LEU A 695 1.63 -31.74 7.73
CA LEU A 695 0.47 -32.44 8.28
C LEU A 695 0.27 -33.81 7.62
N GLU A 696 -0.36 -34.73 8.35
CA GLU A 696 -0.79 -36.03 7.82
C GLU A 696 -2.29 -36.06 7.60
N GLU A 697 -2.73 -36.43 6.38
CA GLU A 697 -4.15 -36.42 6.02
C GLU A 697 -5.02 -37.31 6.93
N SER A 698 -4.46 -38.42 7.45
CA SER A 698 -5.12 -39.32 8.40
C SER A 698 -5.54 -38.65 9.70
N GLU A 699 -4.84 -37.60 10.11
CA GLU A 699 -5.08 -36.86 11.35
C GLU A 699 -6.09 -35.72 11.15
N LEU A 700 -6.45 -35.41 9.91
CA LEU A 700 -7.31 -34.28 9.53
C LEU A 700 -8.75 -34.70 9.21
N ILE A 701 -9.68 -33.75 9.32
CA ILE A 701 -11.00 -33.84 8.68
C ILE A 701 -10.87 -33.22 7.29
N THR A 702 -11.01 -34.01 6.22
CA THR A 702 -10.92 -33.51 4.85
C THR A 702 -12.26 -33.50 4.14
N ARG A 703 -12.56 -32.40 3.44
CA ARG A 703 -13.79 -32.23 2.64
C ARG A 703 -13.55 -31.41 1.38
N GLN A 704 -14.19 -31.84 0.30
CA GLN A 704 -14.28 -31.10 -0.96
C GLN A 704 -15.75 -30.75 -1.17
N ILE A 705 -16.03 -29.47 -1.37
CA ILE A 705 -17.38 -28.93 -1.55
C ILE A 705 -17.42 -28.29 -2.93
N GLU A 706 -18.18 -28.91 -3.83
CA GLU A 706 -18.25 -28.48 -5.23
C GLU A 706 -18.86 -27.07 -5.40
N SER A 707 -18.42 -26.39 -6.45
CA SER A 707 -18.99 -25.12 -6.87
C SER A 707 -20.44 -25.29 -7.31
N PRO A 708 -21.36 -24.37 -6.96
CA PRO A 708 -22.74 -24.43 -7.41
C PRO A 708 -22.92 -23.97 -8.88
N PHE A 709 -21.84 -23.52 -9.55
CA PHE A 709 -21.90 -23.02 -10.92
C PHE A 709 -22.00 -24.17 -11.94
N ASP A 710 -22.89 -24.00 -12.92
CA ASP A 710 -23.09 -24.93 -14.02
C ASP A 710 -22.09 -24.65 -15.14
N TYR A 711 -20.82 -25.01 -14.93
CA TYR A 711 -19.76 -24.75 -15.90
C TYR A 711 -20.01 -25.42 -17.26
N GLU A 712 -20.67 -26.58 -17.30
CA GLU A 712 -20.97 -27.29 -18.55
C GLU A 712 -21.84 -26.45 -19.48
N ASN A 713 -22.81 -25.71 -18.94
CA ASN A 713 -23.72 -24.88 -19.72
C ASN A 713 -23.31 -23.39 -19.77
N GLN A 714 -22.55 -22.91 -18.79
CA GLN A 714 -22.18 -21.48 -18.65
C GLN A 714 -20.78 -21.14 -19.15
N ALA A 715 -19.91 -22.12 -19.34
CA ALA A 715 -18.55 -21.92 -19.81
C ALA A 715 -18.24 -22.76 -21.05
N ARG A 716 -17.34 -22.25 -21.90
CA ARG A 716 -16.76 -23.01 -23.00
C ARG A 716 -15.26 -22.83 -23.01
N VAL A 717 -14.54 -23.95 -23.06
CA VAL A 717 -13.08 -23.94 -23.25
C VAL A 717 -12.78 -24.03 -24.74
N LEU A 718 -12.03 -23.05 -25.25
CA LEU A 718 -11.60 -23.00 -26.65
C LEU A 718 -10.08 -23.11 -26.68
N ILE A 719 -9.57 -24.17 -27.32
CA ILE A 719 -8.13 -24.39 -27.49
C ILE A 719 -7.78 -24.09 -28.95
N PRO A 720 -7.04 -23.01 -29.25
CA PRO A 720 -6.65 -22.69 -30.62
C PRO A 720 -5.67 -23.75 -31.15
N THR A 721 -5.98 -24.33 -32.31
CA THR A 721 -5.14 -25.35 -32.98
C THR A 721 -4.17 -24.75 -33.99
N ASP A 722 -4.27 -23.45 -34.23
CA ASP A 722 -3.59 -22.66 -35.25
C ASP A 722 -2.63 -21.62 -34.63
N MET A 723 -2.18 -21.86 -33.39
CA MET A 723 -1.11 -21.13 -32.72
C MET A 723 0.19 -21.97 -32.73
N PRO A 724 1.35 -21.37 -32.99
CA PRO A 724 2.61 -22.08 -32.97
C PRO A 724 3.01 -22.42 -31.52
N PRO A 725 3.78 -23.49 -31.30
CA PRO A 725 4.22 -23.87 -29.95
C PRO A 725 5.13 -22.79 -29.36
N ILE A 726 4.87 -22.41 -28.12
CA ILE A 726 5.59 -21.32 -27.44
C ILE A 726 7.08 -21.62 -27.25
N LYS A 727 7.44 -22.89 -27.05
CA LYS A 727 8.84 -23.31 -26.82
C LYS A 727 9.74 -23.15 -28.04
N ASP A 728 9.17 -23.26 -29.24
CA ASP A 728 9.94 -23.30 -30.49
C ASP A 728 9.75 -22.03 -31.34
N THR A 729 9.01 -21.03 -30.83
CA THR A 729 8.71 -19.79 -31.53
C THR A 729 9.37 -18.61 -30.83
N PRO A 730 10.11 -17.74 -31.54
CA PRO A 730 10.61 -16.50 -30.96
C PRO A 730 9.49 -15.68 -30.31
N VAL A 731 9.72 -15.16 -29.11
CA VAL A 731 8.71 -14.47 -28.29
C VAL A 731 8.01 -13.35 -29.07
N ASP A 732 8.75 -12.55 -29.83
CA ASP A 732 8.19 -11.47 -30.66
C ASP A 732 7.20 -11.98 -31.73
N MET A 733 7.49 -13.14 -32.34
CA MET A 733 6.60 -13.76 -33.31
C MET A 733 5.36 -14.36 -32.66
N TYR A 734 5.54 -15.03 -31.52
CA TYR A 734 4.44 -15.62 -30.77
C TYR A 734 3.48 -14.53 -30.26
N THR A 735 4.02 -13.47 -29.65
CA THR A 735 3.25 -12.34 -29.12
C THR A 735 2.53 -11.57 -30.21
N LEU A 736 3.13 -11.38 -31.39
CA LEU A 736 2.45 -10.75 -32.52
C LEU A 736 1.26 -11.58 -33.00
N GLN A 737 1.39 -12.92 -33.05
CA GLN A 737 0.28 -13.79 -33.41
C GLN A 737 -0.80 -13.78 -32.33
N LEU A 738 -0.42 -13.90 -31.06
CA LEU A 738 -1.32 -13.79 -29.92
C LEU A 738 -2.12 -12.48 -29.96
N ALA A 739 -1.45 -11.35 -30.19
CA ALA A 739 -2.11 -10.04 -30.31
C ALA A 739 -3.17 -10.03 -31.42
N ARG A 740 -2.93 -10.70 -32.56
CA ARG A 740 -3.93 -10.85 -33.63
C ARG A 740 -5.12 -11.71 -33.21
N TYR A 741 -4.92 -12.78 -32.45
CA TYR A 741 -6.03 -13.58 -31.89
C TYR A 741 -6.83 -12.76 -30.89
N LEU A 742 -6.16 -12.10 -29.94
CA LEU A 742 -6.80 -11.27 -28.94
C LEU A 742 -7.60 -10.14 -29.60
N ALA A 743 -7.08 -9.49 -30.64
CA ALA A 743 -7.82 -8.46 -31.39
C ALA A 743 -9.09 -9.00 -32.07
N LYS A 744 -9.09 -10.25 -32.56
CA LYS A 744 -10.29 -10.89 -33.11
C LYS A 744 -11.31 -11.22 -32.02
N ILE A 745 -10.85 -11.67 -30.86
CA ILE A 745 -11.70 -11.99 -29.70
C ILE A 745 -12.31 -10.71 -29.13
N ALA A 746 -11.50 -9.67 -28.92
CA ALA A 746 -11.92 -8.35 -28.46
C ALA A 746 -13.07 -7.78 -29.31
N LYS A 747 -12.98 -7.89 -30.64
CA LYS A 747 -14.06 -7.46 -31.56
C LYS A 747 -15.38 -8.22 -31.38
N ARG A 748 -15.34 -9.45 -30.85
CA ARG A 748 -16.54 -10.27 -30.60
C ARG A 748 -17.06 -10.13 -29.17
N THR A 749 -16.21 -9.72 -28.22
CA THR A 749 -16.58 -9.52 -26.82
C THR A 749 -16.83 -8.06 -26.45
N ASP A 750 -16.78 -7.17 -27.45
CA ASP A 750 -16.83 -5.70 -27.29
C ASP A 750 -15.77 -5.20 -26.30
N GLY A 751 -14.56 -5.75 -26.39
CA GLY A 751 -13.42 -5.39 -25.55
C GLY A 751 -13.42 -5.97 -24.14
N ARG A 752 -14.50 -6.62 -23.69
CA ARG A 752 -14.56 -7.27 -22.37
C ARG A 752 -13.72 -8.53 -22.37
N MET A 753 -12.49 -8.44 -21.88
CA MET A 753 -11.58 -9.56 -21.78
C MET A 753 -10.58 -9.37 -20.65
N LEU A 754 -10.27 -10.46 -19.95
CA LEU A 754 -9.12 -10.56 -19.07
C LEU A 754 -8.08 -11.44 -19.77
N VAL A 755 -6.86 -10.94 -19.94
CA VAL A 755 -5.75 -11.69 -20.55
C VAL A 755 -4.70 -11.93 -19.49
N LEU A 756 -4.47 -13.20 -19.17
CA LEU A 756 -3.45 -13.61 -18.23
C LEU A 756 -2.20 -14.05 -18.99
N PHE A 757 -1.08 -13.37 -18.75
CA PHE A 757 0.22 -13.71 -19.32
C PHE A 757 1.07 -14.42 -18.27
N THR A 758 1.89 -15.37 -18.72
CA THR A 758 2.86 -16.04 -17.83
C THR A 758 4.09 -15.20 -17.54
N SER A 759 4.36 -14.14 -18.33
CA SER A 759 5.43 -13.17 -18.09
C SER A 759 5.12 -11.79 -18.69
N PHE A 760 5.67 -10.72 -18.11
CA PHE A 760 5.56 -9.35 -18.63
C PHE A 760 6.21 -9.18 -20.01
N GLU A 761 7.23 -9.97 -20.33
CA GLU A 761 7.87 -9.97 -21.64
C GLU A 761 6.91 -10.35 -22.78
N MET A 762 5.87 -11.15 -22.48
CA MET A 762 4.85 -11.51 -23.46
C MET A 762 3.83 -10.41 -23.71
N LEU A 763 3.84 -9.35 -22.90
CA LEU A 763 2.90 -8.25 -23.03
C LEU A 763 3.34 -7.36 -24.20
N PRO A 764 2.58 -7.31 -25.30
CA PRO A 764 3.01 -6.59 -26.49
C PRO A 764 3.23 -5.11 -26.16
N LYS A 765 4.41 -4.55 -26.49
CA LYS A 765 4.75 -3.14 -26.22
C LYS A 765 3.72 -2.14 -26.78
N ASN A 766 3.00 -2.51 -27.83
CA ASN A 766 1.95 -1.69 -28.45
C ASN A 766 0.65 -1.60 -27.62
N LEU A 767 0.47 -2.44 -26.59
CA LEU A 767 -0.66 -2.36 -25.64
C LEU A 767 -0.36 -1.41 -24.46
N LEU A 768 0.92 -1.26 -24.07
CA LEU A 768 1.37 -0.47 -22.92
C LEU A 768 1.37 1.05 -23.12
N SER A 769 1.34 1.54 -24.36
CA SER A 769 1.42 2.98 -24.64
C SER A 769 0.11 3.75 -24.43
N SER A 770 -0.91 3.12 -23.82
CA SER A 770 -2.27 3.65 -23.70
C SER A 770 -2.61 4.28 -22.35
N GLU A 771 -1.75 4.16 -21.33
CA GLU A 771 -1.99 4.81 -20.04
C GLU A 771 -1.24 6.14 -19.95
N LYS A 772 -1.98 7.25 -19.84
CA LYS A 772 -1.47 8.51 -19.27
C LYS A 772 -0.76 8.10 -17.97
N GLN A 773 0.58 8.20 -17.94
CA GLN A 773 1.35 7.97 -16.71
C GLN A 773 0.89 9.00 -15.69
N SER A 774 0.01 8.54 -14.80
CA SER A 774 -0.56 9.24 -13.65
C SER A 774 0.46 9.48 -12.56
#